data_AF-A0A094HCS6-F1
#
_entry.id   AF-A0A094HCS6-F1
#
_cell.length_a   1.000
_cell.length_b   1.000
_cell.length_c   1.000
_cell.angle_alpha   90.00
_cell.angle_beta   90.00
_cell.angle_gamma   90.00
#
_symmetry.space_group_name_H-M   'P 1'
#
loop_
_entity.id
_entity.type
_entity.pdbx_description
1 polymer ?
#
loop_
_entity_poly.entity_id
_entity_poly.type
_entity_poly.pdbx_seq_one_letter_code
_entity_poly.pdbx_strand_id
1 'polypeptide(L)'
;MASIMFSQRTFYRHKFWAILFTLISVVACERDSSYISQKQFAPVGIALGNSPSWNTTKDGSFQLTPSTPVATLDYGTEAAGYPFFVVSSVTGRVQIEAHPLASPAKGIQLNLVGNLPPSTSFVNTNTSLTPANSVVLGYGYSIVNVTTLTSYLLDTFQTPFSIEENTWYKVLTVLTGGQYLCVSIAGTQVFNVSLNSYYTGGTAIPTRGSFGFGGWQDQWGTIRNVTVTDTTNGTTIYHNPMTDSSSVTAEYGVHSNYAPICLDGPKRDRLAWLGDFYHTVRVIGASTARHDLIKGTLSYFLSGKPLLDCCPLSNDLDYARTTWSQWQLQIGWLLSQIDGSTNLLSLGNAFLGPGIAGSAVNCALVQALNTSAQVATAINDTQSASRYFTAATNLAAAVNKNLWNPTLGVYALAIDSPSDYSVSACGFCITSGTANASQATAFLSAMETLRLGPGYKDSTKSNSLDATVNISPNTNGFLLGALLSQSPVQRNITGISSVAKDLLYSLWGAMLADKRTSTGASWEYLSVAGTPGLGLFTSLSHPWGGAPTYLLTEWVAGIRPAAGLDGFGYQNWVVDPSIGIAMGLKSAAGSVTSGFGGLVEVKWQFGGGKVLDIEIKAPATTSGIFELGTKKQLLGRHRIFLHRDFIMKLYTQALVLLGLVCCAIAATASQSNSVNGLDFVYPYPVKSYRFTSQRKKLTMSYMDVSPKGTSKGNIVLLHGKNFCGATWIATIKVLVEDGYRVVVPDQVGFCKSTKPSEYQFTLEALATNTNGLLHEIGITNATIMGHSMGGMLAGRYALMFPTETYRLVMVDPLGLENWFALGVPYQIPDASYLTELATTYTSIRNYQQATYYSGTWEDSYDVWVYMLLSIYEGPLGDHFAWNMAATTDMVFTQPIIYELPNLKMESLLVVGGKDNTAIGKAWAPDAVKPLLGHYEILGKQVSAQIPGCTLVEFPDLGHSPQIQDPDSFHAALLNWLP
;
A
#
# COMPACT_ATOMS: atom_id res chain seq x y z
N MET A 1 -18.39 -29.38 26.96
CA MET A 1 -17.80 -29.53 25.62
C MET A 1 -17.85 -30.99 25.26
N ALA A 2 -18.31 -31.33 24.07
CA ALA A 2 -18.29 -32.69 23.55
C ALA A 2 -17.35 -32.68 22.32
N SER A 3 -16.51 -33.68 22.16
CA SER A 3 -15.54 -33.80 21.07
C SER A 3 -15.72 -35.15 20.39
N ILE A 4 -15.59 -35.20 19.07
CA ILE A 4 -15.64 -36.44 18.31
C ILE A 4 -14.32 -36.50 17.52
N MET A 5 -13.61 -37.61 17.61
CA MET A 5 -12.31 -37.82 17.00
C MET A 5 -12.37 -38.94 15.96
N PHE A 6 -11.62 -38.80 14.85
CA PHE A 6 -11.72 -39.69 13.68
C PHE A 6 -10.37 -40.30 13.35
N SER A 7 -10.29 -41.61 13.16
CA SER A 7 -9.10 -42.23 12.54
C SER A 7 -8.96 -41.75 11.09
N GLN A 8 -8.13 -40.73 10.85
CA GLN A 8 -7.63 -40.38 9.51
C GLN A 8 -6.13 -40.60 9.49
N ARG A 9 -5.66 -41.45 8.56
CA ARG A 9 -4.24 -41.52 8.18
C ARG A 9 -4.05 -40.55 7.01
N THR A 10 -3.31 -39.46 7.28
CA THR A 10 -2.86 -38.37 6.37
C THR A 10 -3.97 -37.42 5.85
N PHE A 11 -3.90 -36.09 5.88
CA PHE A 11 -2.81 -35.09 5.89
C PHE A 11 -3.19 -33.84 6.75
N TYR A 12 -2.18 -33.06 7.15
CA TYR A 12 -2.17 -31.74 7.82
C TYR A 12 -2.32 -31.65 9.36
N ARG A 13 -1.16 -31.57 10.03
CA ARG A 13 -0.95 -30.76 11.24
C ARG A 13 -0.33 -29.43 10.81
N HIS A 14 -1.06 -28.33 10.83
CA HIS A 14 -0.53 -27.04 11.29
C HIS A 14 -1.54 -26.40 12.24
N LYS A 15 -1.02 -26.01 13.41
CA LYS A 15 -1.76 -25.37 14.49
C LYS A 15 -2.20 -23.98 14.03
N PHE A 16 -3.50 -23.73 14.15
CA PHE A 16 -4.15 -22.42 14.15
C PHE A 16 -3.97 -21.60 12.86
N TRP A 17 -4.75 -20.52 12.73
CA TRP A 17 -4.81 -19.58 11.61
C TRP A 17 -5.82 -19.92 10.51
N ALA A 18 -7.08 -20.04 10.93
CA ALA A 18 -8.24 -19.92 10.04
C ALA A 18 -9.40 -19.32 10.84
N ILE A 19 -9.39 -18.01 11.12
CA ILE A 19 -10.56 -17.35 11.73
C ILE A 19 -10.74 -15.98 11.09
N LEU A 20 -11.26 -16.02 9.87
CA LEU A 20 -12.57 -15.45 9.61
C LEU A 20 -13.35 -16.56 8.88
N PHE A 21 -14.28 -17.21 9.60
CA PHE A 21 -15.18 -18.29 9.15
C PHE A 21 -14.81 -19.78 9.27
N THR A 22 -13.80 -20.20 10.05
CA THR A 22 -13.77 -21.60 10.52
C THR A 22 -14.44 -21.74 11.88
N LEU A 23 -15.78 -21.56 11.93
CA LEU A 23 -16.60 -21.83 13.13
C LEU A 23 -18.05 -22.21 12.75
N ILE A 24 -18.22 -23.19 11.86
CA ILE A 24 -19.45 -24.04 11.84
C ILE A 24 -19.03 -25.47 11.55
N SER A 25 -18.94 -26.27 12.60
CA SER A 25 -19.46 -27.62 12.57
C SER A 25 -20.47 -27.70 13.70
N VAL A 26 -21.71 -28.07 13.35
CA VAL A 26 -22.71 -28.81 14.16
C VAL A 26 -24.09 -28.16 14.36
N VAL A 27 -25.10 -28.98 13.96
CA VAL A 27 -26.60 -28.95 14.05
C VAL A 27 -27.33 -28.11 12.97
N ALA A 28 -27.70 -28.66 11.79
CA ALA A 28 -28.89 -29.48 11.41
C ALA A 28 -30.23 -28.69 11.43
N CYS A 29 -31.22 -28.76 10.51
CA CYS A 29 -31.65 -29.64 9.41
C CYS A 29 -32.65 -28.79 8.56
N GLU A 30 -32.72 -28.82 7.21
CA GLU A 30 -33.35 -29.82 6.32
C GLU A 30 -32.59 -29.90 4.99
N ARG A 31 -32.46 -31.11 4.43
CA ARG A 31 -31.73 -31.38 3.17
C ARG A 31 -32.68 -31.51 1.99
N ASP A 32 -32.38 -30.80 0.91
CA ASP A 32 -32.81 -31.17 -0.43
C ASP A 32 -31.91 -32.32 -0.94
N SER A 33 -32.51 -33.46 -1.25
CA SER A 33 -31.88 -34.75 -1.57
C SER A 33 -31.34 -34.84 -2.99
N SER A 34 -31.43 -33.78 -3.78
CA SER A 34 -31.14 -33.79 -5.21
C SER A 34 -29.65 -33.76 -5.61
N TYR A 35 -28.71 -33.53 -4.67
CA TYR A 35 -27.28 -33.35 -4.99
C TYR A 35 -26.30 -34.40 -4.43
N ILE A 36 -26.76 -35.45 -3.73
CA ILE A 36 -25.86 -36.48 -3.18
C ILE A 36 -25.93 -37.75 -4.04
N SER A 37 -24.99 -37.89 -4.99
CA SER A 37 -24.68 -39.19 -5.61
C SER A 37 -23.48 -39.90 -4.96
N GLN A 38 -23.03 -39.47 -3.77
CA GLN A 38 -21.84 -40.05 -3.13
C GLN A 38 -22.15 -41.32 -2.31
N LYS A 39 -21.24 -42.30 -2.42
CA LYS A 39 -21.15 -43.51 -1.58
C LYS A 39 -21.01 -43.10 -0.11
N GLN A 40 -21.96 -43.47 0.75
CA GLN A 40 -21.86 -43.22 2.19
C GLN A 40 -20.92 -44.26 2.83
N PHE A 41 -19.98 -43.80 3.66
CA PHE A 41 -19.09 -44.66 4.45
C PHE A 41 -19.51 -44.60 5.92
N ALA A 42 -19.94 -45.75 6.46
CA ALA A 42 -20.22 -45.88 7.88
C ALA A 42 -18.94 -46.28 8.64
N PRO A 43 -18.70 -45.77 9.85
CA PRO A 43 -17.62 -46.27 10.69
C PRO A 43 -17.84 -47.76 10.98
N VAL A 44 -16.76 -48.53 10.96
CA VAL A 44 -16.75 -49.95 11.36
C VAL A 44 -16.67 -50.13 12.88
N GLY A 45 -16.35 -49.06 13.62
CA GLY A 45 -16.35 -49.07 15.08
C GLY A 45 -16.36 -47.67 15.72
N ILE A 46 -16.80 -47.61 16.99
CA ILE A 46 -16.87 -46.41 17.83
C ILE A 46 -16.28 -46.72 19.22
N ALA A 47 -15.57 -45.77 19.85
CA ALA A 47 -15.18 -45.83 21.25
C ALA A 47 -15.56 -44.53 21.98
N LEU A 48 -16.11 -44.59 23.19
CA LEU A 48 -16.48 -43.40 23.98
C LEU A 48 -15.56 -43.25 25.21
N GLY A 49 -15.27 -42.01 25.60
CA GLY A 49 -14.45 -41.75 26.79
C GLY A 49 -14.17 -40.27 27.04
N ASN A 50 -13.17 -40.01 27.87
CA ASN A 50 -12.63 -38.66 28.14
C ASN A 50 -11.44 -38.29 27.24
N SER A 51 -10.94 -39.25 26.47
CA SER A 51 -9.82 -39.13 25.55
C SER A 51 -10.01 -40.10 24.38
N PRO A 52 -9.34 -39.89 23.24
CA PRO A 52 -9.43 -40.81 22.12
C PRO A 52 -8.90 -42.20 22.46
N SER A 53 -9.51 -43.23 21.86
CA SER A 53 -9.20 -44.65 22.09
C SER A 53 -9.28 -45.45 20.80
N TRP A 54 -8.26 -46.28 20.54
CA TRP A 54 -8.21 -47.18 19.39
C TRP A 54 -9.02 -48.47 19.57
N ASN A 55 -9.53 -48.72 20.78
CA ASN A 55 -10.34 -49.90 21.07
C ASN A 55 -11.81 -49.61 20.74
N THR A 56 -12.16 -49.67 19.46
CA THR A 56 -13.50 -49.40 18.97
C THR A 56 -14.37 -50.66 18.91
N THR A 57 -15.65 -50.50 19.21
CA THR A 57 -16.68 -51.56 19.08
C THR A 57 -17.69 -51.19 18.00
N LYS A 58 -18.21 -52.18 17.28
CA LYS A 58 -19.14 -51.99 16.16
C LYS A 58 -20.51 -51.55 16.69
N ASP A 59 -20.75 -50.24 16.77
CA ASP A 59 -22.03 -49.66 17.15
C ASP A 59 -22.33 -48.42 16.28
N GLY A 60 -23.60 -48.18 15.96
CA GLY A 60 -24.08 -47.20 14.98
C GLY A 60 -24.72 -45.94 15.58
N SER A 61 -24.91 -45.88 16.90
CA SER A 61 -25.42 -44.70 17.60
C SER A 61 -24.68 -44.49 18.92
N PHE A 62 -24.46 -43.24 19.34
CA PHE A 62 -23.77 -42.95 20.59
C PHE A 62 -24.30 -41.66 21.23
N GLN A 63 -24.03 -41.50 22.53
CA GLN A 63 -24.37 -40.32 23.31
C GLN A 63 -23.11 -39.70 23.92
N LEU A 64 -22.97 -38.38 23.78
CA LEU A 64 -21.92 -37.61 24.44
C LEU A 64 -22.49 -36.96 25.70
N THR A 65 -21.74 -37.06 26.80
CA THR A 65 -22.10 -36.48 28.10
C THR A 65 -20.90 -35.73 28.68
N PRO A 66 -21.06 -34.89 29.73
CA PRO A 66 -19.92 -34.27 30.39
C PRO A 66 -18.88 -35.26 30.94
N SER A 67 -19.26 -36.50 31.27
CA SER A 67 -18.35 -37.56 31.76
C SER A 67 -17.82 -38.49 30.66
N THR A 68 -18.37 -38.41 29.45
CA THR A 68 -17.91 -39.10 28.24
C THR A 68 -17.98 -38.14 27.05
N PRO A 69 -17.16 -37.06 27.06
CA PRO A 69 -17.25 -36.03 26.05
C PRO A 69 -16.66 -36.46 24.71
N VAL A 70 -15.83 -37.52 24.65
CA VAL A 70 -15.10 -37.93 23.45
C VAL A 70 -15.71 -39.17 22.80
N ALA A 71 -15.97 -39.14 21.48
CA ALA A 71 -16.22 -40.34 20.67
C ALA A 71 -15.12 -40.54 19.61
N THR A 72 -14.46 -41.70 19.57
CA THR A 72 -13.49 -42.08 18.53
C THR A 72 -14.19 -42.93 17.47
N LEU A 73 -14.04 -42.58 16.19
CA LEU A 73 -14.68 -43.25 15.06
C LEU A 73 -13.62 -43.91 14.18
N ASP A 74 -13.76 -45.22 14.00
CA ASP A 74 -12.91 -46.06 13.14
C ASP A 74 -13.66 -46.41 11.86
N TYR A 75 -13.10 -46.08 10.71
CA TYR A 75 -13.64 -46.41 9.39
C TYR A 75 -13.04 -47.68 8.79
N GLY A 76 -12.05 -48.30 9.42
CA GLY A 76 -11.39 -49.52 8.96
C GLY A 76 -10.53 -49.36 7.70
N THR A 77 -10.62 -48.21 7.03
CA THR A 77 -9.87 -47.82 5.83
C THR A 77 -9.64 -46.31 5.83
N GLU A 78 -8.71 -45.86 4.99
CA GLU A 78 -8.54 -44.43 4.70
C GLU A 78 -9.74 -43.93 3.89
N ALA A 79 -10.42 -42.92 4.41
CA ALA A 79 -11.53 -42.25 3.74
C ALA A 79 -11.39 -40.74 3.94
N ALA A 80 -11.26 -40.02 2.82
CA ALA A 80 -11.32 -38.56 2.82
C ALA A 80 -12.79 -38.11 2.87
N GLY A 81 -13.14 -37.24 3.80
CA GLY A 81 -14.49 -36.73 3.92
C GLY A 81 -14.77 -36.06 5.25
N TYR A 82 -15.91 -35.36 5.33
CA TYR A 82 -16.41 -34.82 6.59
C TYR A 82 -17.40 -35.80 7.21
N PRO A 83 -17.22 -36.13 8.50
CA PRO A 83 -18.15 -36.96 9.21
C PRO A 83 -19.46 -36.20 9.44
N PHE A 84 -20.57 -36.81 9.07
CA PHE A 84 -21.90 -36.26 9.30
C PHE A 84 -22.63 -37.10 10.35
N PHE A 85 -23.35 -36.42 11.25
CA PHE A 85 -24.13 -37.06 12.31
C PHE A 85 -25.60 -36.67 12.17
N VAL A 86 -26.48 -37.64 12.39
CA VAL A 86 -27.90 -37.34 12.63
C VAL A 86 -28.06 -37.16 14.13
N VAL A 87 -28.32 -35.93 14.57
CA VAL A 87 -28.52 -35.61 15.98
C VAL A 87 -29.98 -35.89 16.33
N SER A 88 -30.22 -36.88 17.20
CA SER A 88 -31.57 -37.28 17.61
C SER A 88 -32.20 -36.33 18.63
N SER A 89 -31.42 -35.79 19.58
CA SER A 89 -31.88 -34.80 20.56
C SER A 89 -30.71 -34.03 21.20
N VAL A 90 -30.98 -32.85 21.76
CA VAL A 90 -30.01 -32.01 22.49
C VAL A 90 -30.69 -31.44 23.74
N THR A 91 -30.05 -31.55 24.90
CA THR A 91 -30.63 -31.13 26.21
C THR A 91 -29.92 -29.93 26.84
N GLY A 92 -29.08 -29.20 26.09
CA GLY A 92 -28.36 -28.01 26.57
C GLY A 92 -27.51 -27.33 25.51
N ARG A 93 -26.70 -26.34 25.88
CA ARG A 93 -25.71 -25.75 24.96
C ARG A 93 -24.60 -26.78 24.69
N VAL A 94 -24.46 -27.20 23.45
CA VAL A 94 -23.46 -28.18 23.03
C VAL A 94 -22.60 -27.58 21.93
N GLN A 95 -21.29 -27.74 22.06
CA GLN A 95 -20.31 -27.54 20.99
C GLN A 95 -19.71 -28.92 20.72
N ILE A 96 -19.71 -29.33 19.45
CA ILE A 96 -19.08 -30.58 19.00
C ILE A 96 -17.89 -30.20 18.13
N GLU A 97 -16.71 -30.70 18.51
CA GLU A 97 -15.49 -30.52 17.74
C GLU A 97 -15.09 -31.82 17.08
N ALA A 98 -14.81 -31.78 15.78
CA ALA A 98 -14.33 -32.92 15.01
C ALA A 98 -12.80 -32.85 14.87
N HIS A 99 -12.08 -33.83 15.40
CA HIS A 99 -10.61 -33.85 15.32
C HIS A 99 -10.11 -35.13 14.64
N PRO A 100 -9.26 -35.06 13.60
CA PRO A 100 -8.58 -36.26 13.13
C PRO A 100 -7.64 -36.77 14.24
N LEU A 101 -7.75 -38.05 14.58
CA LEU A 101 -6.73 -38.88 15.23
C LEU A 101 -5.56 -39.06 14.28
N ALA A 102 -4.91 -37.97 13.93
CA ALA A 102 -3.61 -38.01 13.31
C ALA A 102 -2.58 -38.37 14.38
N SER A 103 -2.29 -39.67 14.52
CA SER A 103 -0.89 -40.01 14.75
C SER A 103 -0.15 -39.53 13.50
N PRO A 104 0.86 -38.67 13.61
CA PRO A 104 1.52 -38.20 12.43
C PRO A 104 2.14 -39.40 11.71
N ALA A 105 1.66 -39.71 10.50
CA ALA A 105 2.22 -40.75 9.64
C ALA A 105 3.66 -40.37 9.32
N LYS A 106 4.58 -40.88 10.13
CA LYS A 106 6.01 -40.81 9.89
C LYS A 106 6.42 -42.14 9.24
N GLY A 107 6.87 -42.09 7.99
CA GLY A 107 7.31 -43.26 7.22
C GLY A 107 8.68 -43.04 6.59
N ILE A 108 9.26 -44.10 6.02
CA ILE A 108 10.54 -44.03 5.31
C ILE A 108 10.32 -43.59 3.87
N GLN A 109 11.09 -42.59 3.44
CA GLN A 109 11.07 -42.07 2.09
C GLN A 109 12.43 -42.25 1.43
N LEU A 110 12.41 -42.68 0.17
CA LEU A 110 13.59 -42.77 -0.69
C LEU A 110 13.43 -41.80 -1.86
N ASN A 111 14.45 -40.98 -2.12
CA ASN A 111 14.45 -40.08 -3.28
C ASN A 111 15.64 -40.41 -4.17
N LEU A 112 15.38 -40.82 -5.41
CA LEU A 112 16.41 -41.01 -6.43
C LEU A 112 16.67 -39.66 -7.12
N VAL A 113 17.86 -39.11 -6.94
CA VAL A 113 18.26 -37.81 -7.47
C VAL A 113 19.04 -37.98 -8.77
N GLY A 114 18.59 -37.29 -9.81
CA GLY A 114 19.22 -37.26 -11.14
C GLY A 114 20.57 -36.53 -11.16
N ASN A 115 21.11 -36.31 -12.36
CA ASN A 115 22.35 -35.60 -12.61
C ASN A 115 22.22 -34.05 -12.56
N LEU A 116 21.00 -33.52 -12.39
CA LEU A 116 20.67 -32.10 -12.26
C LEU A 116 21.23 -31.22 -13.42
N PRO A 117 20.74 -31.39 -14.66
CA PRO A 117 21.14 -30.56 -15.80
C PRO A 117 20.73 -29.09 -15.57
N PRO A 118 21.56 -28.09 -15.92
CA PRO A 118 21.22 -26.68 -15.76
C PRO A 118 19.95 -26.24 -16.52
N SER A 119 19.56 -26.95 -17.58
CA SER A 119 18.39 -26.64 -18.40
C SER A 119 17.05 -27.00 -17.75
N THR A 120 17.06 -27.91 -16.79
CA THR A 120 15.86 -28.48 -16.15
C THR A 120 15.86 -28.35 -14.63
N SER A 121 17.01 -28.04 -14.03
CA SER A 121 17.15 -27.83 -12.59
C SER A 121 16.66 -26.45 -12.16
N PHE A 122 15.78 -26.41 -11.15
CA PHE A 122 15.34 -25.15 -10.56
C PHE A 122 16.49 -24.45 -9.81
N VAL A 123 16.57 -23.12 -9.93
CA VAL A 123 17.61 -22.27 -9.30
C VAL A 123 17.65 -22.43 -7.78
N ASN A 124 16.54 -22.77 -7.13
CA ASN A 124 16.43 -22.99 -5.69
C ASN A 124 16.64 -24.45 -5.25
N THR A 125 17.11 -25.33 -6.13
CA THR A 125 17.39 -26.74 -5.77
C THR A 125 18.53 -26.80 -4.75
N ASN A 126 18.27 -27.35 -3.57
CA ASN A 126 19.27 -27.51 -2.52
C ASN A 126 20.10 -28.78 -2.78
N THR A 127 21.20 -28.62 -3.49
CA THR A 127 22.11 -29.71 -3.85
C THR A 127 22.87 -30.30 -2.64
N SER A 128 22.86 -29.63 -1.48
CA SER A 128 23.42 -30.18 -0.25
C SER A 128 22.51 -31.22 0.41
N LEU A 129 21.19 -31.07 0.27
CA LEU A 129 20.20 -32.04 0.77
C LEU A 129 19.85 -33.11 -0.27
N THR A 130 19.98 -32.77 -1.55
CA THR A 130 19.69 -33.66 -2.69
C THR A 130 20.86 -33.63 -3.68
N PRO A 131 22.02 -34.20 -3.32
CA PRO A 131 23.16 -34.21 -4.20
C PRO A 131 22.85 -35.04 -5.45
N ALA A 132 23.37 -34.59 -6.59
CA ALA A 132 23.20 -35.29 -7.86
C ALA A 132 23.68 -36.75 -7.75
N ASN A 133 23.06 -37.64 -8.52
CA ASN A 133 23.41 -39.06 -8.61
C ASN A 133 23.43 -39.75 -7.23
N SER A 134 22.33 -39.63 -6.50
CA SER A 134 22.22 -40.20 -5.16
C SER A 134 20.84 -40.79 -4.87
N VAL A 135 20.79 -41.68 -3.89
CA VAL A 135 19.55 -42.08 -3.21
C VAL A 135 19.57 -41.46 -1.81
N VAL A 136 18.63 -40.56 -1.55
CA VAL A 136 18.46 -39.89 -0.26
C VAL A 136 17.46 -40.67 0.59
N LEU A 137 17.89 -41.06 1.80
CA LEU A 137 17.04 -41.71 2.80
C LEU A 137 16.49 -40.65 3.76
N GLY A 138 15.16 -40.57 3.84
CA GLY A 138 14.46 -39.65 4.72
C GLY A 138 13.38 -40.32 5.57
N TYR A 139 12.91 -39.59 6.58
CA TYR A 139 11.80 -40.02 7.43
C TYR A 139 10.84 -38.85 7.71
N GLY A 140 9.57 -39.00 7.31
CA GLY A 140 8.55 -37.94 7.40
C GLY A 140 7.59 -37.86 6.22
N TYR A 141 7.05 -36.65 5.97
CA TYR A 141 5.86 -36.39 5.13
C TYR A 141 6.14 -36.02 3.67
N SER A 142 7.32 -36.34 3.16
CA SER A 142 8.09 -35.58 2.16
C SER A 142 9.18 -34.80 2.86
N ILE A 143 10.43 -35.00 2.46
CA ILE A 143 11.50 -34.13 2.92
C ILE A 143 11.33 -32.78 2.17
N VAL A 144 10.58 -31.90 2.85
CA VAL A 144 10.14 -30.58 2.42
C VAL A 144 11.04 -29.60 3.14
N ASN A 145 11.64 -28.67 2.41
CA ASN A 145 12.11 -27.46 3.05
C ASN A 145 10.84 -26.70 3.49
N VAL A 146 10.50 -26.66 4.78
CA VAL A 146 10.69 -25.49 5.67
C VAL A 146 10.06 -25.76 7.07
N THR A 147 10.77 -25.31 8.11
CA THR A 147 10.38 -24.84 9.48
C THR A 147 9.19 -25.37 10.30
N THR A 148 8.21 -26.13 9.79
CA THR A 148 7.06 -26.56 10.61
C THR A 148 6.58 -28.01 10.41
N LEU A 149 7.07 -28.74 9.40
CA LEU A 149 6.89 -30.20 9.31
C LEU A 149 8.23 -30.91 9.51
N THR A 150 8.28 -31.83 10.48
CA THR A 150 9.50 -32.54 10.85
C THR A 150 9.74 -33.71 9.91
N SER A 151 10.35 -33.44 8.76
CA SER A 151 10.97 -34.46 7.91
C SER A 151 12.48 -34.43 8.08
N TYR A 152 13.08 -35.60 8.24
CA TYR A 152 14.49 -35.74 8.60
C TYR A 152 15.26 -36.35 7.44
N LEU A 153 16.32 -35.69 7.00
CA LEU A 153 17.38 -36.33 6.23
C LEU A 153 18.08 -37.31 7.17
N LEU A 154 18.06 -38.60 6.83
CA LEU A 154 18.71 -39.65 7.62
C LEU A 154 20.08 -40.01 7.04
N ASP A 155 20.16 -40.18 5.72
CA ASP A 155 21.40 -40.56 5.04
C ASP A 155 21.34 -40.26 3.55
N THR A 156 22.48 -40.35 2.89
CA THR A 156 22.62 -40.15 1.44
C THR A 156 23.63 -41.13 0.86
N PHE A 157 23.21 -41.86 -0.18
CA PHE A 157 24.03 -42.89 -0.82
C PHE A 157 24.27 -42.53 -2.28
N GLN A 158 25.52 -42.45 -2.71
CA GLN A 158 25.86 -42.17 -4.11
C GLN A 158 25.47 -43.36 -4.99
N THR A 159 24.93 -43.08 -6.18
CA THR A 159 24.66 -44.13 -7.17
C THR A 159 25.96 -44.49 -7.90
N PRO A 160 26.14 -45.75 -8.32
CA PRO A 160 27.37 -46.19 -8.98
C PRO A 160 27.49 -45.71 -10.44
N PHE A 161 26.49 -45.01 -10.95
CA PHE A 161 26.42 -44.44 -12.30
C PHE A 161 25.56 -43.16 -12.29
N SER A 162 25.67 -42.38 -13.37
CA SER A 162 24.86 -41.18 -13.57
C SER A 162 23.38 -41.53 -13.76
N ILE A 163 22.51 -40.84 -13.04
CA ILE A 163 21.05 -40.96 -13.15
C ILE A 163 20.57 -39.86 -14.09
N GLU A 164 20.27 -40.25 -15.32
CA GLU A 164 19.82 -39.34 -16.37
C GLU A 164 18.33 -39.03 -16.24
N GLU A 165 17.96 -37.76 -16.37
CA GLU A 165 16.55 -37.36 -16.46
C GLU A 165 15.86 -37.99 -17.69
N ASN A 166 14.54 -38.17 -17.62
CA ASN A 166 13.72 -38.80 -18.68
C ASN A 166 14.10 -40.25 -19.03
N THR A 167 14.83 -40.95 -18.15
CA THR A 167 15.22 -42.36 -18.32
C THR A 167 14.53 -43.26 -17.30
N TRP A 168 14.06 -44.44 -17.73
CA TRP A 168 13.43 -45.41 -16.84
C TRP A 168 14.46 -46.28 -16.13
N TYR A 169 14.46 -46.25 -14.80
CA TYR A 169 15.28 -47.12 -13.95
C TYR A 169 14.44 -48.14 -13.22
N LYS A 170 14.85 -49.41 -13.24
CA LYS A 170 14.24 -50.44 -12.38
C LYS A 170 14.75 -50.27 -10.96
N VAL A 171 13.84 -50.08 -10.02
CA VAL A 171 14.14 -49.92 -8.59
C VAL A 171 13.67 -51.16 -7.84
N LEU A 172 14.52 -51.71 -6.99
CA LEU A 172 14.19 -52.81 -6.08
C LEU A 172 14.49 -52.38 -4.65
N THR A 173 13.52 -52.54 -3.77
CA THR A 173 13.66 -52.30 -2.33
C THR A 173 13.27 -53.54 -1.56
N VAL A 174 14.12 -53.98 -0.64
CA VAL A 174 13.90 -55.18 0.16
C VAL A 174 14.06 -54.82 1.63
N LEU A 175 13.01 -55.08 2.42
CA LEU A 175 13.05 -54.95 3.88
C LEU A 175 13.11 -56.35 4.49
N THR A 176 14.25 -56.70 5.09
CA THR A 176 14.44 -58.02 5.71
C THR A 176 14.41 -57.92 7.23
N GLY A 177 13.70 -58.86 7.88
CA GLY A 177 13.59 -58.93 9.33
C GLY A 177 12.96 -57.70 9.98
N GLY A 178 12.26 -56.85 9.20
CA GLY A 178 11.65 -55.62 9.67
C GLY A 178 12.64 -54.53 10.12
N GLN A 179 13.93 -54.62 9.73
CA GLN A 179 14.95 -53.65 10.15
C GLN A 179 16.06 -53.39 9.12
N TYR A 180 16.35 -54.31 8.19
CA TYR A 180 17.40 -54.12 7.18
C TYR A 180 16.79 -53.66 5.86
N LEU A 181 17.14 -52.46 5.43
CA LEU A 181 16.67 -51.86 4.18
C LEU A 181 17.77 -51.93 3.13
N CYS A 182 17.52 -52.70 2.06
CA CYS A 182 18.38 -52.79 0.89
C CYS A 182 17.70 -52.13 -0.31
N VAL A 183 18.44 -51.29 -1.05
CA VAL A 183 17.98 -50.62 -2.27
C VAL A 183 18.93 -50.92 -3.42
N SER A 184 18.37 -51.30 -4.56
CA SER A 184 19.09 -51.51 -5.82
C SER A 184 18.45 -50.71 -6.95
N ILE A 185 19.30 -50.12 -7.80
CA ILE A 185 18.90 -49.34 -8.98
C ILE A 185 19.53 -49.99 -10.22
N ALA A 186 18.73 -50.25 -11.24
CA ALA A 186 19.13 -50.97 -12.46
C ALA A 186 19.82 -52.32 -12.19
N GLY A 187 19.46 -52.99 -11.09
CA GLY A 187 20.06 -54.26 -10.67
C GLY A 187 21.37 -54.14 -9.87
N THR A 188 21.90 -52.93 -9.66
CA THR A 188 23.07 -52.69 -8.82
C THR A 188 22.65 -52.25 -7.43
N GLN A 189 23.16 -52.91 -6.39
CA GLN A 189 22.91 -52.51 -4.99
C GLN A 189 23.56 -51.15 -4.71
N VAL A 190 22.77 -50.20 -4.22
CA VAL A 190 23.23 -48.86 -3.80
C VAL A 190 23.61 -48.88 -2.32
N PHE A 191 22.76 -49.45 -1.47
CA PHE A 191 23.04 -49.60 -0.03
C PHE A 191 22.26 -50.75 0.61
N ASN A 192 22.71 -51.17 1.78
CA ASN A 192 22.02 -52.07 2.70
C ASN A 192 22.31 -51.64 4.14
N VAL A 193 21.31 -51.08 4.83
CA VAL A 193 21.49 -50.44 6.14
C VAL A 193 20.48 -50.95 7.17
N SER A 194 20.83 -50.86 8.44
CA SER A 194 19.91 -51.12 9.55
C SER A 194 19.15 -49.85 9.91
N LEU A 195 17.82 -49.89 9.82
CA LEU A 195 16.95 -48.77 10.19
C LEU A 195 17.06 -48.39 11.67
N ASN A 196 17.45 -49.34 12.53
CA ASN A 196 17.69 -49.09 13.95
C ASN A 196 18.89 -48.16 14.22
N SER A 197 19.74 -47.92 13.21
CA SER A 197 20.88 -47.00 13.32
C SER A 197 20.48 -45.53 13.20
N TYR A 198 19.23 -45.21 12.83
CA TYR A 198 18.80 -43.84 12.56
C TYR A 198 17.88 -43.27 13.65
N TYR A 199 18.06 -41.97 13.94
CA TYR A 199 17.39 -41.25 15.02
C TYR A 199 16.90 -39.88 14.55
N THR A 200 15.84 -39.39 15.20
CA THR A 200 15.27 -38.05 14.98
C THR A 200 15.12 -37.35 16.33
N GLY A 201 15.88 -36.28 16.56
CA GLY A 201 15.88 -35.56 17.84
C GLY A 201 16.17 -36.45 19.06
N GLY A 202 17.07 -37.43 18.92
CA GLY A 202 17.41 -38.40 19.97
C GLY A 202 16.47 -39.60 20.11
N THR A 203 15.39 -39.68 19.32
CA THR A 203 14.45 -40.82 19.31
C THR A 203 14.69 -41.71 18.10
N ALA A 204 14.83 -43.02 18.29
CA ALA A 204 14.99 -43.96 17.18
C ALA A 204 13.78 -43.90 16.22
N ILE A 205 14.03 -44.03 14.92
CA ILE A 205 12.93 -44.10 13.96
C ILE A 205 12.18 -45.45 14.11
N PRO A 206 10.84 -45.47 14.07
CA PRO A 206 10.06 -46.70 13.95
C PRO A 206 10.38 -47.42 12.65
N THR A 207 10.53 -48.74 12.72
CA THR A 207 10.74 -49.60 11.55
C THR A 207 9.44 -50.13 10.94
N ARG A 208 8.29 -49.74 11.52
CA ARG A 208 6.93 -50.06 11.03
C ARG A 208 6.27 -48.81 10.49
N GLY A 209 5.63 -48.90 9.33
CA GLY A 209 4.94 -47.78 8.69
C GLY A 209 4.99 -47.86 7.17
N SER A 210 4.68 -46.75 6.51
CA SER A 210 4.75 -46.63 5.05
C SER A 210 6.21 -46.52 4.57
N PHE A 211 6.49 -47.11 3.42
CA PHE A 211 7.78 -47.05 2.71
C PHE A 211 7.49 -46.67 1.25
N GLY A 212 8.22 -45.70 0.69
CA GLY A 212 7.98 -45.32 -0.70
C GLY A 212 9.07 -44.49 -1.34
N PHE A 213 9.09 -44.53 -2.68
CA PHE A 213 9.81 -43.56 -3.49
C PHE A 213 8.94 -42.34 -3.76
N GLY A 214 9.53 -41.16 -3.73
CA GLY A 214 8.86 -39.91 -4.05
C GLY A 214 9.80 -38.92 -4.71
N GLY A 215 9.22 -37.89 -5.31
CA GLY A 215 9.95 -36.67 -5.65
C GLY A 215 10.12 -35.79 -4.41
N TRP A 216 11.16 -34.96 -4.41
CA TRP A 216 11.34 -33.87 -3.47
C TRP A 216 10.45 -32.65 -3.83
N GLN A 217 10.33 -31.65 -2.96
CA GLN A 217 9.66 -30.37 -3.27
C GLN A 217 10.27 -29.73 -4.52
N ASP A 218 9.43 -29.38 -5.50
CA ASP A 218 9.85 -28.83 -6.81
C ASP A 218 10.53 -29.85 -7.74
N GLN A 219 10.51 -31.15 -7.39
CA GLN A 219 10.89 -32.23 -8.30
C GLN A 219 9.69 -33.15 -8.54
N TRP A 220 9.69 -33.82 -9.69
CA TRP A 220 8.68 -34.81 -10.00
C TRP A 220 9.36 -36.09 -10.47
N GLY A 221 8.82 -37.22 -10.04
CA GLY A 221 9.27 -38.54 -10.47
C GLY A 221 8.07 -39.33 -11.00
N THR A 222 8.24 -39.97 -12.15
CA THR A 222 7.23 -40.88 -12.70
C THR A 222 7.50 -42.30 -12.27
N ILE A 223 6.49 -42.97 -11.74
CA ILE A 223 6.58 -44.36 -11.29
C ILE A 223 5.63 -45.20 -12.15
N ARG A 224 6.06 -46.39 -12.56
CA ARG A 224 5.23 -47.39 -13.26
C ARG A 224 5.59 -48.81 -12.86
N ASN A 225 4.66 -49.72 -13.08
CA ASN A 225 4.83 -51.17 -12.84
C ASN A 225 5.24 -51.49 -11.40
N VAL A 226 4.48 -51.00 -10.42
CA VAL A 226 4.73 -51.25 -9.00
C VAL A 226 4.19 -52.63 -8.64
N THR A 227 5.05 -53.44 -8.03
CA THR A 227 4.69 -54.76 -7.50
C THR A 227 5.34 -54.90 -6.13
N VAL A 228 4.57 -55.38 -5.15
CA VAL A 228 5.06 -55.68 -3.80
C VAL A 228 4.81 -57.16 -3.53
N THR A 229 5.86 -57.85 -3.11
CA THR A 229 5.83 -59.27 -2.78
C THR A 229 6.26 -59.49 -1.34
N ASP A 230 5.57 -60.37 -0.63
CA ASP A 230 6.02 -60.84 0.67
C ASP A 230 7.30 -61.67 0.50
N THR A 231 8.40 -61.19 1.08
CA THR A 231 9.72 -61.84 0.97
C THR A 231 9.78 -63.22 1.64
N THR A 232 8.84 -63.56 2.52
CA THR A 232 8.84 -64.83 3.26
C THR A 232 8.21 -65.98 2.48
N ASN A 233 7.20 -65.70 1.65
CA ASN A 233 6.43 -66.72 0.92
C ASN A 233 6.29 -66.43 -0.59
N GLY A 234 6.81 -65.29 -1.08
CA GLY A 234 6.79 -64.90 -2.49
C GLY A 234 5.44 -64.40 -3.01
N THR A 235 4.41 -64.31 -2.16
CA THR A 235 3.08 -63.89 -2.58
C THR A 235 3.08 -62.42 -2.99
N THR A 236 2.49 -62.11 -4.15
CA THR A 236 2.25 -60.71 -4.53
C THR A 236 1.13 -60.16 -3.67
N ILE A 237 1.44 -59.18 -2.82
CA ILE A 237 0.49 -58.55 -1.90
C ILE A 237 -0.09 -57.26 -2.47
N TYR A 238 0.57 -56.67 -3.47
CA TYR A 238 0.08 -55.49 -4.17
C TYR A 238 0.67 -55.43 -5.58
N HIS A 239 -0.12 -54.98 -6.54
CA HIS A 239 0.32 -54.70 -7.90
C HIS A 239 -0.51 -53.55 -8.49
N ASN A 240 0.17 -52.54 -9.03
CA ASN A 240 -0.46 -51.48 -9.83
C ASN A 240 0.47 -51.08 -10.99
N PRO A 241 -0.01 -51.05 -12.24
CA PRO A 241 0.78 -50.57 -13.37
C PRO A 241 1.15 -49.08 -13.29
N MET A 242 0.45 -48.28 -12.47
CA MET A 242 0.56 -46.82 -12.30
C MET A 242 0.43 -46.01 -13.60
N THR A 243 -0.16 -46.61 -14.63
CA THR A 243 -0.38 -45.99 -15.95
C THR A 243 -1.87 -45.90 -16.31
N ASP A 244 -2.73 -46.54 -15.51
CA ASP A 244 -4.18 -46.47 -15.64
C ASP A 244 -4.72 -45.46 -14.64
N SER A 245 -5.32 -44.38 -15.14
CA SER A 245 -5.90 -43.34 -14.29
C SER A 245 -6.98 -43.89 -13.36
N SER A 246 -7.74 -44.91 -13.78
CA SER A 246 -8.84 -45.45 -12.97
C SER A 246 -8.32 -46.21 -11.74
N SER A 247 -7.20 -46.92 -11.86
CA SER A 247 -6.56 -47.59 -10.73
C SER A 247 -5.80 -46.60 -9.83
N VAL A 248 -5.04 -45.67 -10.44
CA VAL A 248 -4.21 -44.71 -9.72
C VAL A 248 -5.05 -43.69 -8.96
N THR A 249 -6.08 -43.10 -9.58
CA THR A 249 -6.92 -42.11 -8.89
C THR A 249 -7.69 -42.72 -7.73
N ALA A 250 -8.22 -43.94 -7.90
CA ALA A 250 -8.89 -44.67 -6.82
C ALA A 250 -7.91 -44.99 -5.68
N GLU A 251 -6.69 -45.40 -5.99
CA GLU A 251 -5.66 -45.71 -5.00
C GLU A 251 -5.25 -44.50 -4.15
N TYR A 252 -5.02 -43.35 -4.79
CA TYR A 252 -4.64 -42.13 -4.10
C TYR A 252 -5.83 -41.36 -3.52
N GLY A 253 -7.04 -41.92 -3.57
CA GLY A 253 -8.27 -41.25 -3.13
C GLY A 253 -8.51 -39.92 -3.86
N VAL A 254 -8.00 -39.78 -5.08
CA VAL A 254 -8.12 -38.56 -5.89
C VAL A 254 -9.53 -38.51 -6.43
N HIS A 255 -10.34 -37.64 -5.84
CA HIS A 255 -11.68 -37.33 -6.32
C HIS A 255 -11.66 -36.13 -7.27
N SER A 256 -12.59 -36.11 -8.22
CA SER A 256 -12.88 -34.89 -8.95
C SER A 256 -13.42 -33.82 -7.99
N ASN A 257 -13.06 -32.56 -8.21
CA ASN A 257 -13.68 -31.46 -7.48
C ASN A 257 -15.19 -31.49 -7.74
N TYR A 258 -15.98 -31.68 -6.68
CA TYR A 258 -17.45 -31.74 -6.76
C TYR A 258 -18.09 -30.38 -7.08
N ALA A 259 -17.32 -29.31 -6.95
CA ALA A 259 -17.69 -27.96 -7.32
C ALA A 259 -16.49 -27.21 -7.92
N PRO A 260 -16.70 -26.24 -8.82
CA PRO A 260 -15.64 -25.33 -9.26
C PRO A 260 -15.19 -24.46 -8.08
N ILE A 261 -13.95 -24.65 -7.60
CA ILE A 261 -13.41 -23.96 -6.42
C ILE A 261 -12.20 -23.10 -6.76
N CYS A 262 -12.03 -22.01 -6.01
CA CYS A 262 -10.85 -21.15 -6.04
C CYS A 262 -9.87 -21.59 -4.95
N LEU A 263 -8.61 -21.75 -5.33
CA LEU A 263 -7.52 -22.13 -4.43
C LEU A 263 -6.67 -20.90 -4.08
N ASP A 264 -5.95 -20.94 -2.96
CA ASP A 264 -4.93 -19.96 -2.59
C ASP A 264 -3.71 -19.98 -3.53
N GLY A 265 -3.42 -21.12 -4.14
CA GLY A 265 -2.32 -21.21 -5.08
C GLY A 265 -2.27 -22.54 -5.80
N PRO A 266 -1.64 -22.59 -6.99
CA PRO A 266 -1.51 -23.82 -7.75
C PRO A 266 -0.35 -24.70 -7.25
N LYS A 267 0.64 -24.11 -6.57
CA LYS A 267 1.88 -24.79 -6.15
C LYS A 267 1.79 -25.33 -4.73
N ARG A 268 1.56 -24.44 -3.77
CA ARG A 268 1.55 -24.72 -2.33
C ARG A 268 0.11 -24.61 -1.79
N ASP A 269 -0.16 -25.35 -0.71
CA ASP A 269 -1.45 -25.65 -0.07
C ASP A 269 -2.44 -26.32 -1.02
N ARG A 270 -2.80 -25.62 -2.10
CA ARG A 270 -3.83 -26.01 -3.07
C ARG A 270 -5.16 -26.22 -2.36
N LEU A 271 -5.45 -25.32 -1.41
CA LEU A 271 -6.66 -25.35 -0.60
C LEU A 271 -7.53 -24.16 -0.98
N ALA A 272 -8.84 -24.35 -0.86
CA ALA A 272 -9.70 -23.20 -0.80
C ALA A 272 -9.47 -22.52 0.55
N TRP A 273 -9.17 -21.21 0.54
CA TRP A 273 -9.03 -20.38 1.72
C TRP A 273 -9.96 -19.17 1.60
N LEU A 274 -10.85 -18.95 2.58
CA LEU A 274 -11.84 -17.87 2.51
C LEU A 274 -11.21 -16.47 2.63
N GLY A 275 -10.07 -16.34 3.31
CA GLY A 275 -9.32 -15.08 3.38
C GLY A 275 -8.86 -14.62 2.00
N ASP A 276 -8.25 -15.53 1.24
CA ASP A 276 -7.83 -15.35 -0.15
C ASP A 276 -9.00 -15.07 -1.08
N PHE A 277 -10.14 -15.68 -0.77
CA PHE A 277 -11.35 -15.52 -1.56
C PHE A 277 -11.90 -14.08 -1.52
N TYR A 278 -11.55 -13.27 -0.50
CA TYR A 278 -11.92 -11.84 -0.44
C TYR A 278 -11.46 -11.07 -1.68
N HIS A 279 -10.19 -11.20 -2.06
CA HIS A 279 -9.70 -10.58 -3.30
C HIS A 279 -10.18 -11.37 -4.52
N THR A 280 -10.15 -12.70 -4.44
CA THR A 280 -10.43 -13.58 -5.58
C THR A 280 -11.85 -13.42 -6.13
N VAL A 281 -12.87 -13.25 -5.28
CA VAL A 281 -14.26 -13.05 -5.71
C VAL A 281 -14.40 -11.79 -6.58
N ARG A 282 -13.70 -10.71 -6.20
CA ARG A 282 -13.69 -9.43 -6.93
C ARG A 282 -12.83 -9.51 -8.19
N VAL A 283 -11.70 -10.22 -8.12
CA VAL A 283 -10.87 -10.53 -9.30
C VAL A 283 -11.70 -11.26 -10.35
N ILE A 284 -12.46 -12.29 -9.97
CA ILE A 284 -13.34 -13.02 -10.90
C ILE A 284 -14.39 -12.09 -11.49
N GLY A 285 -15.05 -11.27 -10.66
CA GLY A 285 -16.04 -10.29 -11.12
C GLY A 285 -15.49 -9.30 -12.14
N ALA A 286 -14.25 -8.82 -11.96
CA ALA A 286 -13.59 -7.87 -12.85
C ALA A 286 -12.89 -8.50 -14.06
N SER A 287 -12.74 -9.83 -14.13
CA SER A 287 -11.99 -10.51 -15.18
C SER A 287 -12.84 -11.50 -15.98
N THR A 288 -13.03 -12.70 -15.45
CA THR A 288 -13.63 -13.83 -16.19
C THR A 288 -15.15 -13.92 -16.03
N ALA A 289 -15.72 -13.25 -15.03
CA ALA A 289 -17.12 -13.35 -14.64
C ALA A 289 -17.61 -14.79 -14.45
N ARG A 290 -16.70 -15.71 -14.07
CA ARG A 290 -17.00 -17.12 -13.77
C ARG A 290 -17.72 -17.25 -12.43
N HIS A 291 -18.99 -16.86 -12.41
CA HIS A 291 -19.84 -16.92 -11.22
C HIS A 291 -20.04 -18.36 -10.70
N ASP A 292 -19.82 -19.37 -11.53
CA ASP A 292 -19.76 -20.76 -11.11
C ASP A 292 -18.60 -21.00 -10.14
N LEU A 293 -17.39 -20.47 -10.38
CA LEU A 293 -16.27 -20.55 -9.43
C LEU A 293 -16.59 -19.86 -8.10
N ILE A 294 -17.30 -18.72 -8.16
CA ILE A 294 -17.74 -18.03 -6.95
C ILE A 294 -18.73 -18.91 -6.17
N LYS A 295 -19.81 -19.35 -6.84
CA LYS A 295 -20.85 -20.18 -6.23
C LYS A 295 -20.34 -21.54 -5.78
N GLY A 296 -19.39 -22.13 -6.49
CA GLY A 296 -18.80 -23.42 -6.15
C GLY A 296 -17.83 -23.32 -4.97
N THR A 297 -16.99 -22.27 -4.91
CA THR A 297 -16.14 -21.99 -3.74
C THR A 297 -16.98 -21.72 -2.51
N LEU A 298 -18.01 -20.89 -2.65
CA LEU A 298 -18.98 -20.67 -1.61
C LEU A 298 -19.59 -22.01 -1.22
N SER A 299 -20.34 -22.69 -2.10
CA SER A 299 -20.99 -23.98 -1.79
C SER A 299 -20.06 -25.03 -1.15
N TYR A 300 -18.77 -25.07 -1.53
CA TYR A 300 -17.76 -25.95 -0.97
C TYR A 300 -17.47 -25.66 0.51
N PHE A 301 -17.22 -24.40 0.90
CA PHE A 301 -17.10 -24.01 2.30
C PHE A 301 -18.41 -24.16 3.08
N LEU A 302 -19.49 -24.29 2.34
CA LEU A 302 -20.83 -24.00 2.77
C LEU A 302 -21.79 -25.18 2.60
N SER A 303 -21.29 -26.39 2.86
CA SER A 303 -22.16 -27.45 3.34
C SER A 303 -22.94 -27.06 4.64
N GLY A 304 -22.79 -25.82 5.14
CA GLY A 304 -23.89 -24.84 5.38
C GLY A 304 -23.46 -23.37 5.10
N LYS A 305 -24.22 -22.59 4.27
CA LYS A 305 -23.88 -21.33 3.52
C LYS A 305 -23.66 -19.97 4.23
N PRO A 306 -22.62 -19.14 3.93
CA PRO A 306 -22.69 -17.92 3.07
C PRO A 306 -21.36 -17.34 2.46
N LEU A 307 -21.46 -16.27 1.63
CA LEU A 307 -20.71 -14.99 1.77
C LEU A 307 -21.21 -13.88 0.79
N LEU A 308 -20.84 -12.62 1.12
CA LEU A 308 -21.62 -11.38 0.97
C LEU A 308 -21.48 -10.58 -0.33
N ASP A 309 -20.37 -10.74 -1.08
CA ASP A 309 -20.08 -9.91 -2.26
C ASP A 309 -20.63 -10.48 -3.58
N CYS A 310 -21.03 -11.76 -3.58
CA CYS A 310 -21.58 -12.40 -4.77
C CYS A 310 -22.87 -11.70 -5.23
N CYS A 311 -23.78 -11.39 -4.29
CA CYS A 311 -25.07 -10.78 -4.62
C CYS A 311 -24.92 -9.34 -5.15
N PRO A 312 -24.14 -8.46 -4.52
CA PRO A 312 -23.81 -7.16 -5.10
C PRO A 312 -23.20 -7.22 -6.50
N LEU A 313 -22.33 -8.20 -6.80
CA LEU A 313 -21.66 -8.30 -8.10
C LEU A 313 -22.52 -8.93 -9.20
N SER A 314 -23.34 -9.94 -8.87
CA SER A 314 -24.07 -10.74 -9.86
C SER A 314 -25.57 -10.50 -9.91
N ASN A 315 -26.14 -9.83 -8.90
CA ASN A 315 -27.60 -9.73 -8.67
C ASN A 315 -28.33 -11.10 -8.56
N ASP A 316 -27.64 -12.15 -8.09
CA ASP A 316 -28.21 -13.50 -7.93
C ASP A 316 -29.05 -13.61 -6.63
N LEU A 317 -30.19 -12.92 -6.62
CA LEU A 317 -31.08 -12.85 -5.45
C LEU A 317 -31.74 -14.20 -5.12
N ASP A 318 -31.88 -15.10 -6.10
CA ASP A 318 -32.41 -16.45 -5.87
C ASP A 318 -31.41 -17.29 -5.08
N TYR A 319 -30.12 -17.19 -5.40
CA TYR A 319 -29.08 -17.78 -4.56
C TYR A 319 -29.09 -17.16 -3.16
N ALA A 320 -29.27 -15.85 -3.00
CA ALA A 320 -29.40 -15.25 -1.67
C ALA A 320 -30.58 -15.87 -0.89
N ARG A 321 -31.79 -15.89 -1.47
CA ARG A 321 -33.01 -16.43 -0.83
C ARG A 321 -32.85 -17.89 -0.41
N THR A 322 -32.35 -18.73 -1.31
CA THR A 322 -32.21 -20.18 -1.06
C THR A 322 -31.15 -20.52 -0.01
N THR A 323 -30.30 -19.55 0.33
CA THR A 323 -29.14 -19.77 1.20
C THR A 323 -29.16 -18.88 2.45
N TRP A 324 -30.18 -18.02 2.56
CA TRP A 324 -30.23 -16.96 3.56
C TRP A 324 -30.19 -17.47 5.00
N SER A 325 -30.87 -18.58 5.28
CA SER A 325 -30.94 -19.14 6.64
C SER A 325 -29.56 -19.49 7.20
N GLN A 326 -28.65 -19.95 6.35
CA GLN A 326 -27.30 -20.25 6.78
C GLN A 326 -26.46 -18.97 6.99
N TRP A 327 -26.72 -17.91 6.20
CA TRP A 327 -26.10 -16.59 6.41
C TRP A 327 -26.50 -16.03 7.78
N GLN A 328 -27.79 -16.15 8.11
CA GLN A 328 -28.34 -15.69 9.39
C GLN A 328 -27.71 -16.41 10.58
N LEU A 329 -27.44 -17.72 10.47
CA LEU A 329 -26.76 -18.49 11.51
C LEU A 329 -25.33 -17.98 11.75
N GLN A 330 -24.58 -17.73 10.67
CA GLN A 330 -23.20 -17.22 10.78
C GLN A 330 -23.14 -15.81 11.35
N ILE A 331 -23.98 -14.91 10.86
CA ILE A 331 -24.06 -13.55 11.39
C ILE A 331 -24.53 -13.60 12.85
N GLY A 332 -25.52 -14.44 13.17
CA GLY A 332 -25.98 -14.66 14.54
C GLY A 332 -24.88 -15.11 15.48
N TRP A 333 -24.01 -16.03 15.04
CA TRP A 333 -22.84 -16.45 15.80
C TRP A 333 -21.85 -15.30 15.99
N LEU A 334 -21.47 -14.56 14.93
CA LEU A 334 -20.58 -13.40 15.03
C LEU A 334 -21.10 -12.34 16.01
N LEU A 335 -22.40 -12.03 15.96
CA LEU A 335 -23.03 -11.11 16.90
C LEU A 335 -22.99 -11.63 18.34
N SER A 336 -23.03 -12.95 18.55
CA SER A 336 -22.89 -13.55 19.88
C SER A 336 -21.47 -13.48 20.45
N GLN A 337 -20.46 -13.19 19.61
CA GLN A 337 -19.07 -13.01 20.04
C GLN A 337 -18.75 -11.55 20.38
N ILE A 338 -19.71 -10.63 20.30
CA ILE A 338 -19.55 -9.26 20.77
C ILE A 338 -19.60 -9.26 22.30
N ASP A 339 -18.50 -8.83 22.92
CA ASP A 339 -18.39 -8.74 24.36
C ASP A 339 -19.30 -7.62 24.90
N GLY A 340 -20.10 -7.93 25.92
CA GLY A 340 -21.10 -7.00 26.45
C GLY A 340 -20.51 -5.80 27.20
N SER A 341 -19.24 -5.84 27.59
CA SER A 341 -18.59 -4.74 28.32
C SER A 341 -17.96 -3.72 27.37
N THR A 342 -17.28 -4.20 26.33
CA THR A 342 -16.57 -3.37 25.35
C THR A 342 -17.43 -3.03 24.13
N ASN A 343 -18.45 -3.84 23.84
CA ASN A 343 -19.21 -3.85 22.59
C ASN A 343 -18.33 -4.09 21.34
N LEU A 344 -17.21 -4.81 21.52
CA LEU A 344 -16.31 -5.23 20.43
C LEU A 344 -16.26 -6.75 20.35
N LEU A 345 -15.84 -7.27 19.19
CA LEU A 345 -15.62 -8.70 18.99
C LEU A 345 -14.56 -9.26 19.95
N SER A 346 -14.85 -10.45 20.47
CA SER A 346 -13.92 -11.28 21.23
C SER A 346 -13.80 -12.65 20.57
N LEU A 347 -12.80 -12.79 19.70
CA LEU A 347 -12.47 -14.02 18.98
C LEU A 347 -11.14 -14.59 19.47
N GLY A 348 -10.99 -15.92 19.46
CA GLY A 348 -9.76 -16.57 19.93
C GLY A 348 -8.49 -16.20 19.14
N ASN A 349 -8.57 -16.12 17.81
CA ASN A 349 -7.50 -15.61 16.95
C ASN A 349 -8.12 -15.03 15.67
N ALA A 350 -7.38 -14.22 14.91
CA ALA A 350 -7.79 -13.75 13.59
C ALA A 350 -6.56 -13.43 12.71
N PHE A 351 -6.67 -13.64 11.41
CA PHE A 351 -5.56 -13.36 10.48
C PHE A 351 -5.33 -11.84 10.27
N LEU A 352 -6.39 -11.03 10.36
CA LEU A 352 -6.33 -9.59 10.14
C LEU A 352 -5.66 -8.80 11.29
N GLY A 353 -5.33 -9.45 12.40
CA GLY A 353 -4.82 -8.85 13.62
C GLY A 353 -5.45 -9.49 14.87
N PRO A 354 -5.39 -8.83 16.03
CA PRO A 354 -5.96 -9.38 17.27
C PRO A 354 -7.43 -9.79 17.12
N GLY A 355 -7.76 -11.03 17.52
CA GLY A 355 -9.14 -11.51 17.52
C GLY A 355 -10.01 -10.88 18.61
N ILE A 356 -9.39 -10.45 19.71
CA ILE A 356 -10.05 -9.79 20.84
C ILE A 356 -9.88 -8.29 20.70
N ALA A 357 -10.99 -7.57 20.60
CA ALA A 357 -11.05 -6.11 20.49
C ALA A 357 -10.15 -5.51 19.38
N GLY A 358 -9.84 -6.27 18.33
CA GLY A 358 -8.98 -5.80 17.24
C GLY A 358 -9.72 -4.87 16.28
N SER A 359 -9.09 -3.77 15.87
CA SER A 359 -9.73 -2.78 14.98
C SER A 359 -10.09 -3.35 13.61
N ALA A 360 -9.16 -4.05 12.96
CA ALA A 360 -9.38 -4.62 11.63
C ALA A 360 -10.56 -5.61 11.58
N VAL A 361 -10.66 -6.53 12.56
CA VAL A 361 -11.74 -7.53 12.61
C VAL A 361 -13.10 -6.91 12.88
N ASN A 362 -13.17 -5.88 13.73
CA ASN A 362 -14.42 -5.17 14.02
C ASN A 362 -14.87 -4.34 12.80
N CYS A 363 -13.95 -3.61 12.16
CA CYS A 363 -14.27 -2.84 10.96
C CYS A 363 -14.67 -3.74 9.77
N ALA A 364 -14.03 -4.90 9.60
CA ALA A 364 -14.46 -5.91 8.63
C ALA A 364 -15.87 -6.43 8.92
N LEU A 365 -16.23 -6.67 10.20
CA LEU A 365 -17.58 -7.06 10.58
C LEU A 365 -18.61 -5.95 10.32
N VAL A 366 -18.27 -4.67 10.54
CA VAL A 366 -19.15 -3.54 10.17
C VAL A 366 -19.46 -3.57 8.67
N GLN A 367 -18.44 -3.76 7.82
CA GLN A 367 -18.63 -3.88 6.37
C GLN A 367 -19.51 -5.07 6.00
N ALA A 368 -19.29 -6.22 6.64
CA ALA A 368 -20.06 -7.43 6.41
C ALA A 368 -21.54 -7.26 6.82
N LEU A 369 -21.80 -6.67 7.98
CA LEU A 369 -23.17 -6.42 8.49
C LEU A 369 -23.93 -5.41 7.63
N ASN A 370 -23.28 -4.34 7.18
CA ASN A 370 -23.88 -3.38 6.24
C ASN A 370 -24.27 -4.05 4.92
N THR A 371 -23.38 -4.85 4.36
CA THR A 371 -23.65 -5.61 3.12
C THR A 371 -24.76 -6.65 3.34
N SER A 372 -24.77 -7.31 4.51
CA SER A 372 -25.81 -8.26 4.90
C SER A 372 -27.18 -7.57 5.01
N ALA A 373 -27.21 -6.36 5.57
CA ALA A 373 -28.45 -5.59 5.67
C ALA A 373 -29.00 -5.22 4.29
N GLN A 374 -28.12 -4.89 3.33
CA GLN A 374 -28.52 -4.66 1.94
C GLN A 374 -29.07 -5.93 1.32
N VAL A 375 -28.37 -7.07 1.39
CA VAL A 375 -28.88 -8.35 0.86
C VAL A 375 -30.21 -8.73 1.49
N ALA A 376 -30.35 -8.59 2.82
CA ALA A 376 -31.61 -8.82 3.54
C ALA A 376 -32.74 -7.94 2.99
N THR A 377 -32.47 -6.66 2.75
CA THR A 377 -33.44 -5.75 2.13
C THR A 377 -33.81 -6.20 0.72
N ALA A 378 -32.84 -6.59 -0.12
CA ALA A 378 -33.07 -7.05 -1.49
C ALA A 378 -33.96 -8.30 -1.57
N ILE A 379 -33.90 -9.16 -0.54
CA ILE A 379 -34.72 -10.37 -0.45
C ILE A 379 -35.99 -10.19 0.41
N ASN A 380 -36.30 -8.96 0.83
CA ASN A 380 -37.47 -8.61 1.66
C ASN A 380 -37.45 -9.17 3.10
N ASP A 381 -36.28 -9.47 3.68
CA ASP A 381 -36.13 -9.75 5.11
C ASP A 381 -35.80 -8.46 5.88
N THR A 382 -36.84 -7.66 6.13
CA THR A 382 -36.71 -6.35 6.80
C THR A 382 -36.28 -6.47 8.26
N GLN A 383 -36.58 -7.59 8.92
CA GLN A 383 -36.18 -7.83 10.31
C GLN A 383 -34.67 -8.02 10.41
N SER A 384 -34.10 -8.90 9.57
CA SER A 384 -32.65 -9.08 9.51
C SER A 384 -31.95 -7.82 9.01
N ALA A 385 -32.53 -7.12 8.04
CA ALA A 385 -31.98 -5.85 7.55
C ALA A 385 -31.80 -4.83 8.68
N SER A 386 -32.87 -4.57 9.45
CA SER A 386 -32.84 -3.65 10.58
C SER A 386 -31.88 -4.10 11.68
N ARG A 387 -31.89 -5.40 12.02
CA ARG A 387 -31.00 -5.99 13.03
C ARG A 387 -29.53 -5.82 12.66
N TYR A 388 -29.16 -6.14 11.42
CA TYR A 388 -27.76 -6.10 10.98
C TYR A 388 -27.27 -4.66 10.79
N PHE A 389 -28.10 -3.76 10.26
CA PHE A 389 -27.77 -2.34 10.17
C PHE A 389 -27.56 -1.70 11.55
N THR A 390 -28.44 -2.01 12.51
CA THR A 390 -28.31 -1.54 13.89
C THR A 390 -27.04 -2.08 14.54
N ALA A 391 -26.76 -3.37 14.37
CA ALA A 391 -25.53 -3.97 14.88
C ALA A 391 -24.27 -3.35 14.26
N ALA A 392 -24.26 -3.09 12.95
CA ALA A 392 -23.15 -2.42 12.27
C ALA A 392 -22.91 -1.01 12.82
N THR A 393 -23.99 -0.25 13.02
CA THR A 393 -23.96 1.12 13.57
C THR A 393 -23.40 1.12 14.99
N ASN A 394 -23.90 0.25 15.86
CA ASN A 394 -23.44 0.13 17.24
C ASN A 394 -21.97 -0.31 17.32
N LEU A 395 -21.57 -1.27 16.48
CA LEU A 395 -20.20 -1.76 16.43
C LEU A 395 -19.24 -0.68 15.92
N ALA A 396 -19.61 0.08 14.88
CA ALA A 396 -18.82 1.21 14.39
C ALA A 396 -18.66 2.31 15.46
N ALA A 397 -19.71 2.58 16.24
CA ALA A 397 -19.64 3.51 17.37
C ALA A 397 -18.71 2.98 18.47
N ALA A 398 -18.75 1.69 18.79
CA ALA A 398 -17.86 1.06 19.77
C ALA A 398 -16.39 1.09 19.31
N VAL A 399 -16.11 0.86 18.02
CA VAL A 399 -14.75 0.99 17.45
C VAL A 399 -14.26 2.43 17.59
N ASN A 400 -15.06 3.42 17.21
CA ASN A 400 -14.68 4.83 17.34
C ASN A 400 -14.46 5.24 18.80
N LYS A 401 -15.27 4.75 19.73
CA LYS A 401 -15.14 5.07 21.15
C LYS A 401 -13.88 4.47 21.78
N ASN A 402 -13.59 3.21 21.48
CA ASN A 402 -12.60 2.43 22.24
C ASN A 402 -11.24 2.31 21.51
N LEU A 403 -11.21 2.44 20.18
CA LEU A 403 -10.02 2.15 19.37
C LEU A 403 -9.51 3.34 18.57
N TRP A 404 -10.27 4.44 18.42
CA TRP A 404 -9.72 5.64 17.79
C TRP A 404 -8.76 6.37 18.73
N ASN A 405 -7.52 6.57 18.29
CA ASN A 405 -6.51 7.35 18.98
C ASN A 405 -6.36 8.71 18.28
N PRO A 406 -6.97 9.80 18.79
CA PRO A 406 -6.94 11.10 18.13
C PRO A 406 -5.55 11.75 18.14
N THR A 407 -4.71 11.43 19.12
CA THR A 407 -3.35 11.98 19.23
C THR A 407 -2.45 11.43 18.14
N LEU A 408 -2.55 10.13 17.87
CA LEU A 408 -1.79 9.47 16.80
C LEU A 408 -2.48 9.58 15.44
N GLY A 409 -3.77 9.93 15.41
CA GLY A 409 -4.59 9.96 14.19
C GLY A 409 -4.85 8.57 13.60
N VAL A 410 -4.87 7.52 14.43
CA VAL A 410 -4.97 6.11 13.98
C VAL A 410 -6.03 5.34 14.76
N TYR A 411 -6.51 4.23 14.20
CA TYR A 411 -7.16 3.20 15.02
C TYR A 411 -6.11 2.28 15.63
N ALA A 412 -6.13 2.17 16.96
CA ALA A 412 -5.31 1.24 17.72
C ALA A 412 -5.50 -0.20 17.23
N LEU A 413 -4.45 -1.01 17.34
CA LEU A 413 -4.44 -2.40 16.91
C LEU A 413 -5.48 -3.21 17.70
N ALA A 414 -5.54 -2.98 19.02
CA ALA A 414 -6.55 -3.47 19.96
C ALA A 414 -6.56 -2.58 21.21
N ILE A 415 -7.54 -2.78 22.12
CA ILE A 415 -7.65 -2.02 23.38
C ILE A 415 -6.36 -2.11 24.22
N ASP A 416 -5.71 -3.28 24.25
CA ASP A 416 -4.49 -3.53 25.02
C ASP A 416 -3.21 -3.01 24.34
N SER A 417 -3.33 -2.50 23.11
CA SER A 417 -2.23 -2.06 22.26
C SER A 417 -2.54 -0.66 21.67
N PRO A 418 -2.74 0.37 22.51
CA PRO A 418 -3.31 1.67 22.10
C PRO A 418 -2.37 2.54 21.24
N SER A 419 -1.07 2.21 21.23
CA SER A 419 -0.04 2.88 20.43
C SER A 419 0.29 2.15 19.13
N ASP A 420 -0.20 0.91 18.97
CA ASP A 420 0.06 0.10 17.79
C ASP A 420 -1.07 0.22 16.77
N TYR A 421 -0.80 0.00 15.49
CA TYR A 421 -1.80 0.05 14.43
C TYR A 421 -1.36 -0.77 13.20
N SER A 422 -2.29 -1.06 12.29
CA SER A 422 -2.06 -1.91 11.13
C SER A 422 -2.66 -1.35 9.84
N VAL A 423 -2.07 -1.75 8.70
CA VAL A 423 -2.60 -1.43 7.38
C VAL A 423 -3.98 -2.05 7.14
N SER A 424 -4.24 -3.24 7.69
CA SER A 424 -5.53 -3.90 7.62
C SER A 424 -6.61 -3.11 8.35
N ALA A 425 -6.31 -2.54 9.52
CA ALA A 425 -7.23 -1.66 10.24
C ALA A 425 -7.50 -0.38 9.45
N CYS A 426 -6.47 0.22 8.85
CA CYS A 426 -6.63 1.38 7.97
C CYS A 426 -7.55 1.06 6.78
N GLY A 427 -7.27 -0.05 6.08
CA GLY A 427 -8.08 -0.56 4.98
C GLY A 427 -9.55 -0.72 5.38
N PHE A 428 -9.83 -1.60 6.34
CA PHE A 428 -11.21 -1.96 6.68
C PHE A 428 -11.98 -0.84 7.36
N CYS A 429 -11.38 -0.05 8.26
CA CYS A 429 -12.13 1.01 8.95
C CYS A 429 -12.53 2.14 8.01
N ILE A 430 -11.74 2.39 6.96
CA ILE A 430 -12.09 3.33 5.91
C ILE A 430 -13.16 2.74 4.98
N THR A 431 -12.96 1.52 4.45
CA THR A 431 -13.89 0.95 3.48
C THR A 431 -15.22 0.51 4.09
N SER A 432 -15.29 0.28 5.40
CA SER A 432 -16.53 0.00 6.12
C SER A 432 -17.38 1.25 6.39
N GLY A 433 -16.78 2.44 6.28
CA GLY A 433 -17.37 3.71 6.73
C GLY A 433 -17.32 3.93 8.25
N THR A 434 -16.56 3.10 9.00
CA THR A 434 -16.33 3.32 10.43
C THR A 434 -15.53 4.61 10.68
N ALA A 435 -14.52 4.85 9.84
CA ALA A 435 -13.77 6.10 9.82
C ALA A 435 -14.54 7.16 9.05
N ASN A 436 -14.80 8.30 9.67
CA ASN A 436 -15.29 9.48 8.95
C ASN A 436 -14.17 10.10 8.07
N ALA A 437 -14.53 11.10 7.27
CA ALA A 437 -13.60 11.72 6.32
C ALA A 437 -12.30 12.27 6.96
N SER A 438 -12.42 12.89 8.13
CA SER A 438 -11.27 13.44 8.87
C SER A 438 -10.41 12.34 9.48
N GLN A 439 -11.04 11.31 10.04
CA GLN A 439 -10.33 10.14 10.59
C GLN A 439 -9.61 9.36 9.50
N ALA A 440 -10.25 9.14 8.35
CA ALA A 440 -9.63 8.48 7.20
C ALA A 440 -8.41 9.26 6.70
N THR A 441 -8.53 10.60 6.61
CA THR A 441 -7.42 11.48 6.24
C THR A 441 -6.25 11.37 7.21
N ALA A 442 -6.52 11.50 8.52
CA ALA A 442 -5.49 11.38 9.55
C ALA A 442 -4.82 10.00 9.55
N PHE A 443 -5.62 8.93 9.40
CA PHE A 443 -5.07 7.57 9.44
C PHE A 443 -4.21 7.27 8.22
N LEU A 444 -4.62 7.70 7.03
CA LEU A 444 -3.83 7.55 5.81
C LEU A 444 -2.52 8.35 5.89
N SER A 445 -2.53 9.56 6.45
CA SER A 445 -1.30 10.33 6.69
C SER A 445 -0.35 9.63 7.66
N ALA A 446 -0.88 8.92 8.67
CA ALA A 446 -0.08 8.17 9.62
C ALA A 446 0.51 6.87 9.04
N MET A 447 0.02 6.36 7.90
CA MET A 447 0.52 5.11 7.29
C MET A 447 1.97 5.19 6.83
N GLU A 448 2.53 6.38 6.62
CA GLU A 448 3.92 6.52 6.19
C GLU A 448 4.92 5.94 7.20
N THR A 449 4.56 5.87 8.48
CA THR A 449 5.39 5.22 9.52
C THR A 449 5.49 3.69 9.34
N LEU A 450 4.55 3.08 8.60
CA LEU A 450 4.54 1.66 8.26
C LEU A 450 5.24 1.40 6.92
N ARG A 451 5.71 2.43 6.21
CA ARG A 451 6.43 2.27 4.95
C ARG A 451 7.68 1.43 5.20
N LEU A 452 7.83 0.36 4.41
CA LEU A 452 8.97 -0.54 4.49
C LEU A 452 9.20 -1.12 3.10
N GLY A 453 10.42 -1.02 2.56
CA GLY A 453 10.75 -1.60 1.26
C GLY A 453 9.76 -1.19 0.14
N PRO A 454 9.29 -2.15 -0.70
CA PRO A 454 8.37 -1.85 -1.80
C PRO A 454 6.92 -1.55 -1.37
N GLY A 455 6.58 -1.54 -0.08
CA GLY A 455 5.20 -1.33 0.38
C GLY A 455 5.10 -0.90 1.83
N TYR A 456 4.11 -1.43 2.55
CA TYR A 456 3.87 -1.16 3.96
C TYR A 456 3.88 -2.45 4.77
N LYS A 457 4.51 -2.43 5.94
CA LYS A 457 4.50 -3.56 6.88
C LYS A 457 3.11 -3.72 7.52
N ASP A 458 2.75 -4.95 7.89
CA ASP A 458 1.41 -5.27 8.34
C ASP A 458 0.97 -4.47 9.57
N SER A 459 1.88 -4.23 10.53
CA SER A 459 1.61 -3.40 11.70
C SER A 459 2.87 -2.79 12.31
N THR A 460 2.69 -1.83 13.21
CA THR A 460 3.78 -1.24 14.01
C THR A 460 4.56 -2.28 14.82
N LYS A 461 3.93 -3.39 15.23
CA LYS A 461 4.58 -4.50 15.95
C LYS A 461 5.59 -5.27 15.12
N SER A 462 5.52 -5.19 13.80
CA SER A 462 6.50 -5.84 12.91
C SER A 462 7.85 -5.13 13.06
N ASN A 463 8.87 -5.88 13.49
CA ASN A 463 10.22 -5.36 13.70
C ASN A 463 10.93 -5.11 12.37
N SER A 464 11.10 -3.84 11.99
CA SER A 464 11.71 -3.46 10.70
C SER A 464 13.18 -3.91 10.55
N LEU A 465 13.86 -4.29 11.64
CA LEU A 465 15.25 -4.78 11.62
C LEU A 465 15.34 -6.31 11.45
N ASP A 466 14.22 -7.01 11.59
CA ASP A 466 14.18 -8.46 11.42
C ASP A 466 14.17 -8.79 9.91
N ALA A 467 15.21 -9.47 9.45
CA ALA A 467 15.37 -9.87 8.05
C ALA A 467 14.28 -10.83 7.54
N THR A 468 13.48 -11.41 8.45
CA THR A 468 12.33 -12.26 8.11
C THR A 468 11.03 -11.50 7.90
N VAL A 469 11.00 -10.19 8.19
CA VAL A 469 9.82 -9.36 7.90
C VAL A 469 9.64 -9.24 6.40
N ASN A 470 8.46 -9.66 5.95
CA ASN A 470 8.04 -9.58 4.56
C ASN A 470 6.79 -8.70 4.44
N ILE A 471 6.52 -8.28 3.21
CA ILE A 471 5.44 -7.37 2.85
C ILE A 471 4.38 -8.19 2.12
N SER A 472 3.15 -8.16 2.63
CA SER A 472 2.04 -8.90 2.05
C SER A 472 1.25 -8.05 1.06
N PRO A 473 1.12 -8.47 -0.21
CA PRO A 473 0.21 -7.84 -1.17
C PRO A 473 -1.26 -7.93 -0.77
N ASN A 474 -1.64 -8.84 0.12
CA ASN A 474 -2.99 -8.97 0.67
C ASN A 474 -3.35 -7.74 1.51
N THR A 475 -2.59 -7.47 2.58
CA THR A 475 -2.83 -6.36 3.50
C THR A 475 -2.63 -4.99 2.83
N ASN A 476 -1.63 -4.89 1.95
CA ASN A 476 -1.42 -3.71 1.11
C ASN A 476 -2.52 -3.54 0.06
N GLY A 477 -3.18 -4.62 -0.36
CA GLY A 477 -4.37 -4.59 -1.21
C GLY A 477 -5.58 -3.96 -0.51
N PHE A 478 -5.76 -4.20 0.79
CA PHE A 478 -6.78 -3.49 1.59
C PHE A 478 -6.48 -1.99 1.68
N LEU A 479 -5.21 -1.63 1.95
CA LEU A 479 -4.76 -0.23 1.98
C LEU A 479 -4.96 0.45 0.62
N LEU A 480 -4.62 -0.22 -0.49
CA LEU A 480 -4.84 0.32 -1.83
C LEU A 480 -6.32 0.59 -2.09
N GLY A 481 -7.22 -0.30 -1.63
CA GLY A 481 -8.66 -0.07 -1.69
C GLY A 481 -9.09 1.20 -0.93
N ALA A 482 -8.58 1.40 0.28
CA ALA A 482 -8.86 2.59 1.09
C ALA A 482 -8.29 3.89 0.49
N LEU A 483 -7.08 3.85 -0.07
CA LEU A 483 -6.48 4.99 -0.77
C LEU A 483 -7.36 5.42 -1.96
N LEU A 484 -7.78 4.46 -2.79
CA LEU A 484 -8.55 4.74 -4.00
C LEU A 484 -10.00 5.15 -3.71
N SER A 485 -10.58 4.68 -2.59
CA SER A 485 -11.98 4.99 -2.23
C SER A 485 -12.20 6.40 -1.67
N GLN A 486 -11.14 7.17 -1.41
CA GLN A 486 -11.28 8.53 -0.87
C GLN A 486 -12.01 9.47 -1.83
N SER A 487 -12.75 10.44 -1.31
CA SER A 487 -13.43 11.43 -2.14
C SER A 487 -12.45 12.28 -2.96
N PRO A 488 -12.86 12.87 -4.10
CA PRO A 488 -11.99 13.76 -4.88
C PRO A 488 -11.34 14.87 -4.05
N VAL A 489 -12.07 15.41 -3.07
CA VAL A 489 -11.57 16.45 -2.15
C VAL A 489 -10.46 15.89 -1.26
N GLN A 490 -10.69 14.76 -0.59
CA GLN A 490 -9.68 14.11 0.25
C GLN A 490 -8.44 13.69 -0.54
N ARG A 491 -8.63 13.19 -1.78
CA ARG A 491 -7.54 12.80 -2.68
C ARG A 491 -6.62 13.96 -3.04
N ASN A 492 -7.17 15.17 -3.19
CA ASN A 492 -6.40 16.36 -3.52
C ASN A 492 -5.69 16.97 -2.29
N ILE A 493 -6.31 16.95 -1.11
CA ILE A 493 -5.74 17.54 0.12
C ILE A 493 -4.46 16.80 0.58
N THR A 494 -4.35 15.51 0.26
CA THR A 494 -3.37 14.60 0.86
C THR A 494 -2.36 14.02 -0.12
N GLY A 495 -2.54 14.25 -1.43
CA GLY A 495 -1.75 13.56 -2.45
C GLY A 495 -2.02 12.04 -2.54
N ILE A 496 -3.09 11.51 -1.95
CA ILE A 496 -3.35 10.06 -1.91
C ILE A 496 -3.32 9.36 -3.28
N SER A 497 -3.63 10.06 -4.37
CA SER A 497 -3.54 9.49 -5.72
C SER A 497 -2.09 9.17 -6.14
N SER A 498 -1.10 9.96 -5.70
CA SER A 498 0.32 9.64 -5.91
C SER A 498 0.76 8.49 -5.00
N VAL A 499 0.34 8.47 -3.73
CA VAL A 499 0.63 7.35 -2.81
C VAL A 499 0.09 6.03 -3.34
N ALA A 500 -1.14 6.00 -3.85
CA ALA A 500 -1.74 4.81 -4.47
C ALA A 500 -0.98 4.36 -5.72
N LYS A 501 -0.55 5.32 -6.56
CA LYS A 501 0.30 5.06 -7.72
C LYS A 501 1.63 4.47 -7.28
N ASP A 502 2.31 5.10 -6.35
CA ASP A 502 3.63 4.68 -5.89
C ASP A 502 3.56 3.28 -5.27
N LEU A 503 2.52 2.97 -4.48
CA LEU A 503 2.30 1.62 -3.97
C LEU A 503 2.10 0.59 -5.10
N LEU A 504 1.32 0.91 -6.14
CA LEU A 504 1.15 0.05 -7.31
C LEU A 504 2.49 -0.24 -8.01
N TYR A 505 3.28 0.80 -8.29
CA TYR A 505 4.56 0.67 -9.01
C TYR A 505 5.66 0.05 -8.15
N SER A 506 5.69 0.33 -6.85
CA SER A 506 6.73 -0.21 -5.95
C SER A 506 6.46 -1.66 -5.55
N LEU A 507 5.24 -2.01 -5.14
CA LEU A 507 4.92 -3.35 -4.65
C LEU A 507 4.69 -4.35 -5.78
N TRP A 508 3.73 -4.06 -6.65
CA TRP A 508 3.41 -4.96 -7.75
C TRP A 508 4.40 -4.84 -8.91
N GLY A 509 4.98 -3.67 -9.13
CA GLY A 509 6.06 -3.51 -10.12
C GLY A 509 7.31 -4.31 -9.77
N ALA A 510 7.64 -4.48 -8.49
CA ALA A 510 8.73 -5.36 -8.06
C ALA A 510 8.54 -6.82 -8.50
N MET A 511 7.30 -7.32 -8.53
CA MET A 511 6.98 -8.68 -9.01
C MET A 511 7.22 -8.87 -10.52
N LEU A 512 7.31 -7.76 -11.26
CA LEU A 512 7.50 -7.73 -12.71
C LEU A 512 8.94 -7.42 -13.12
N ALA A 513 9.75 -6.85 -12.21
CA ALA A 513 11.06 -6.30 -12.53
C ALA A 513 12.09 -7.36 -12.97
N ASP A 514 12.12 -8.51 -12.29
CA ASP A 514 13.03 -9.61 -12.63
C ASP A 514 12.30 -10.75 -13.34
N LYS A 515 12.61 -10.93 -14.63
CA LYS A 515 12.04 -11.99 -15.48
C LYS A 515 12.28 -13.41 -14.98
N ARG A 516 13.30 -13.64 -14.15
CA ARG A 516 13.62 -14.97 -13.58
C ARG A 516 12.64 -15.36 -12.47
N THR A 517 12.12 -14.37 -11.76
CA THR A 517 11.20 -14.57 -10.63
C THR A 517 9.76 -14.20 -10.97
N SER A 518 9.55 -13.41 -12.02
CA SER A 518 8.22 -13.04 -12.49
C SER A 518 7.48 -14.25 -13.05
N THR A 519 6.34 -14.57 -12.43
CA THR A 519 5.52 -15.75 -12.76
C THR A 519 4.33 -15.43 -13.65
N GLY A 520 4.10 -14.15 -13.95
CA GLY A 520 2.85 -13.68 -14.56
C GLY A 520 1.64 -13.72 -13.61
N ALA A 521 1.85 -14.02 -12.33
CA ALA A 521 0.84 -13.99 -11.27
C ALA A 521 1.32 -13.12 -10.10
N SER A 522 0.40 -12.69 -9.24
CA SER A 522 0.76 -11.99 -8.00
C SER A 522 1.36 -12.96 -6.99
N TRP A 523 2.25 -12.44 -6.14
CA TRP A 523 2.95 -13.24 -5.13
C TRP A 523 2.27 -13.14 -3.78
N GLU A 524 2.61 -14.10 -2.93
CA GLU A 524 2.08 -14.17 -1.58
C GLU A 524 2.78 -13.16 -0.64
N TYR A 525 4.10 -13.00 -0.77
CA TYR A 525 4.93 -12.09 0.00
C TYR A 525 6.14 -11.60 -0.80
N LEU A 526 6.63 -10.41 -0.46
CA LEU A 526 7.91 -9.87 -0.92
C LEU A 526 8.83 -9.59 0.27
N SER A 527 10.13 -9.72 0.05
CA SER A 527 11.13 -9.22 0.99
C SER A 527 11.15 -7.69 1.01
N VAL A 528 11.81 -7.11 2.01
CA VAL A 528 12.06 -5.66 2.09
C VAL A 528 12.82 -5.14 0.85
N ALA A 529 13.61 -5.98 0.20
CA ALA A 529 14.34 -5.63 -1.02
C ALA A 529 13.48 -5.71 -2.30
N GLY A 530 12.21 -6.10 -2.21
CA GLY A 530 11.33 -6.30 -3.38
C GLY A 530 11.59 -7.59 -4.15
N THR A 531 12.36 -8.52 -3.59
CA THR A 531 12.53 -9.87 -4.14
C THR A 531 11.47 -10.83 -3.59
N PRO A 532 11.26 -12.00 -4.21
CA PRO A 532 10.37 -13.02 -3.64
C PRO A 532 10.69 -13.34 -2.17
N GLY A 533 9.68 -13.42 -1.31
CA GLY A 533 9.82 -13.74 0.12
C GLY A 533 10.15 -15.20 0.43
N LEU A 534 11.08 -15.84 -0.30
CA LEU A 534 11.27 -17.31 -0.33
C LEU A 534 11.50 -18.00 1.02
N GLY A 535 11.86 -17.25 2.08
CA GLY A 535 12.02 -17.78 3.44
C GLY A 535 10.72 -18.10 4.20
N LEU A 536 9.55 -17.66 3.71
CA LEU A 536 8.25 -17.77 4.41
C LEU A 536 7.28 -18.78 3.79
N PHE A 537 7.75 -19.85 3.17
CA PHE A 537 6.90 -20.76 2.40
C PHE A 537 6.17 -20.05 1.23
N THR A 538 6.62 -18.89 0.77
CA THR A 538 5.87 -18.01 -0.15
C THR A 538 5.48 -18.64 -1.49
N SER A 539 4.19 -18.56 -1.85
CA SER A 539 3.68 -18.86 -3.18
C SER A 539 3.91 -17.67 -4.14
N LEU A 540 4.46 -17.93 -5.32
CA LEU A 540 4.65 -16.90 -6.36
C LEU A 540 3.48 -16.86 -7.36
N SER A 541 2.37 -17.53 -7.04
CA SER A 541 1.13 -17.46 -7.80
C SER A 541 -0.03 -17.55 -6.81
N HIS A 542 -0.34 -16.44 -6.16
CA HIS A 542 -1.28 -16.37 -5.05
C HIS A 542 -2.31 -15.25 -5.28
N PRO A 543 -3.61 -15.55 -5.44
CA PRO A 543 -4.61 -14.59 -5.88
C PRO A 543 -4.94 -13.54 -4.81
N TRP A 544 -4.53 -13.75 -3.55
CA TRP A 544 -4.65 -12.73 -2.52
C TRP A 544 -3.88 -11.43 -2.82
N GLY A 545 -2.93 -11.48 -3.77
CA GLY A 545 -2.18 -10.31 -4.24
C GLY A 545 -2.84 -9.67 -5.45
N GLY A 546 -4.02 -10.14 -5.85
CA GLY A 546 -4.74 -9.72 -7.05
C GLY A 546 -5.54 -8.44 -6.91
N ALA A 547 -5.42 -7.69 -5.80
CA ALA A 547 -6.17 -6.46 -5.57
C ALA A 547 -6.14 -5.46 -6.75
N PRO A 548 -5.01 -5.22 -7.44
CA PRO A 548 -4.97 -4.32 -8.59
C PRO A 548 -5.92 -4.70 -9.72
N THR A 549 -6.24 -5.99 -9.93
CA THR A 549 -7.10 -6.42 -11.04
C THR A 549 -8.49 -5.76 -10.98
N TYR A 550 -9.14 -5.79 -9.81
CA TYR A 550 -10.44 -5.15 -9.66
C TYR A 550 -10.30 -3.64 -9.37
N LEU A 551 -9.27 -3.21 -8.62
CA LEU A 551 -9.10 -1.79 -8.28
C LEU A 551 -8.74 -0.93 -9.49
N LEU A 552 -7.93 -1.42 -10.43
CA LEU A 552 -7.65 -0.70 -11.67
C LEU A 552 -8.91 -0.61 -12.54
N THR A 553 -9.75 -1.65 -12.57
CA THR A 553 -11.03 -1.62 -13.30
C THR A 553 -11.99 -0.60 -12.66
N GLU A 554 -12.14 -0.65 -11.34
CA GLU A 554 -13.06 0.19 -10.57
C GLU A 554 -12.67 1.66 -10.52
N TRP A 555 -11.38 1.94 -10.31
CA TRP A 555 -10.93 3.29 -9.97
C TRP A 555 -10.08 3.93 -11.08
N VAL A 556 -9.31 3.15 -11.83
CA VAL A 556 -8.45 3.70 -12.90
C VAL A 556 -9.17 3.78 -14.24
N ALA A 557 -9.73 2.66 -14.73
CA ALA A 557 -10.66 2.70 -15.86
C ALA A 557 -11.93 3.47 -15.43
N GLY A 558 -12.38 3.25 -14.20
CA GLY A 558 -13.35 4.09 -13.51
C GLY A 558 -14.76 3.49 -13.45
N ILE A 559 -14.95 2.20 -13.74
CA ILE A 559 -16.30 1.57 -13.79
C ILE A 559 -16.62 0.91 -12.46
N ARG A 560 -17.66 1.38 -11.77
CA ARG A 560 -18.09 0.83 -10.48
C ARG A 560 -19.60 0.55 -10.48
N PRO A 561 -20.10 -0.39 -9.66
CA PRO A 561 -21.53 -0.43 -9.38
C PRO A 561 -21.93 0.85 -8.61
N ALA A 562 -23.19 1.27 -8.75
CA ALA A 562 -23.74 2.33 -7.91
C ALA A 562 -23.76 1.92 -6.41
N ALA A 563 -23.90 2.89 -5.52
CA ALA A 563 -23.94 2.60 -4.09
C ALA A 563 -25.25 1.89 -3.69
N GLY A 564 -25.15 0.93 -2.76
CA GLY A 564 -26.31 0.22 -2.21
C GLY A 564 -26.98 -0.72 -3.20
N LEU A 565 -28.27 -0.97 -2.99
CA LEU A 565 -29.08 -1.93 -3.73
C LEU A 565 -29.13 -1.65 -5.24
N ASP A 566 -29.18 -0.37 -5.60
CA ASP A 566 -29.26 0.09 -6.98
C ASP A 566 -28.03 -0.35 -7.82
N GLY A 567 -26.90 -0.63 -7.17
CA GLY A 567 -25.68 -1.09 -7.84
C GLY A 567 -25.62 -2.58 -8.11
N PHE A 568 -26.55 -3.38 -7.57
CA PHE A 568 -26.46 -4.83 -7.66
C PHE A 568 -26.43 -5.29 -9.12
N GLY A 569 -25.46 -6.16 -9.45
CA GLY A 569 -25.29 -6.66 -10.83
C GLY A 569 -24.96 -5.57 -11.86
N TYR A 570 -24.46 -4.41 -11.42
CA TYR A 570 -24.31 -3.23 -12.27
C TYR A 570 -25.64 -2.82 -12.95
N GLN A 571 -26.78 -2.95 -12.25
CA GLN A 571 -28.06 -2.41 -12.72
C GLN A 571 -27.93 -0.91 -12.96
N ASN A 572 -27.44 -0.22 -11.92
CA ASN A 572 -26.93 1.13 -12.02
C ASN A 572 -25.42 1.13 -11.81
N TRP A 573 -24.70 1.86 -12.65
CA TRP A 573 -23.23 1.92 -12.62
C TRP A 573 -22.72 3.36 -12.62
N VAL A 574 -21.47 3.55 -12.21
CA VAL A 574 -20.77 4.84 -12.21
C VAL A 574 -19.52 4.71 -13.06
N VAL A 575 -19.29 5.70 -13.93
CA VAL A 575 -18.02 5.87 -14.65
C VAL A 575 -17.34 7.15 -14.18
N ASP A 576 -16.22 7.01 -13.49
CA ASP A 576 -15.41 8.10 -12.96
C ASP A 576 -13.91 7.83 -13.23
N PRO A 577 -13.33 8.46 -14.28
CA PRO A 577 -11.94 8.28 -14.64
C PRO A 577 -10.97 9.18 -13.85
N SER A 578 -11.44 9.94 -12.86
CA SER A 578 -10.65 11.00 -12.21
C SER A 578 -9.35 10.50 -11.58
N ILE A 579 -9.34 9.30 -11.00
CA ILE A 579 -8.13 8.72 -10.40
C ILE A 579 -7.11 8.33 -11.46
N GLY A 580 -7.52 7.64 -12.52
CA GLY A 580 -6.60 7.27 -13.59
C GLY A 580 -5.94 8.49 -14.24
N ILE A 581 -6.71 9.57 -14.39
CA ILE A 581 -6.20 10.87 -14.84
C ILE A 581 -5.23 11.47 -13.82
N ALA A 582 -5.59 11.48 -12.52
CA ALA A 582 -4.74 12.00 -11.45
C ALA A 582 -3.41 11.23 -11.30
N MET A 583 -3.39 9.94 -11.63
CA MET A 583 -2.17 9.14 -11.70
C MET A 583 -1.26 9.50 -12.89
N GLY A 584 -1.72 10.36 -13.80
CA GLY A 584 -0.98 10.81 -14.99
C GLY A 584 -1.09 9.87 -16.19
N LEU A 585 -2.08 8.96 -16.21
CA LEU A 585 -2.27 8.07 -17.35
C LEU A 585 -2.89 8.83 -18.53
N LYS A 586 -2.41 8.52 -19.73
CA LYS A 586 -2.89 9.15 -20.98
C LYS A 586 -4.17 8.51 -21.52
N SER A 587 -4.42 7.27 -21.13
CA SER A 587 -5.59 6.49 -21.51
C SER A 587 -5.76 5.31 -20.57
N ALA A 588 -7.00 4.89 -20.35
CA ALA A 588 -7.32 3.58 -19.79
C ALA A 588 -8.61 3.04 -20.43
N ALA A 589 -8.75 1.72 -20.37
CA ALA A 589 -9.96 1.04 -20.80
C ALA A 589 -10.22 -0.15 -19.87
N GLY A 590 -11.49 -0.47 -19.68
CA GLY A 590 -11.93 -1.58 -18.85
C GLY A 590 -13.36 -1.99 -19.21
N SER A 591 -13.73 -3.21 -18.81
CA SER A 591 -15.08 -3.73 -19.01
C SER A 591 -15.45 -4.68 -17.89
N VAL A 592 -16.72 -4.71 -17.53
CA VAL A 592 -17.29 -5.62 -16.53
C VAL A 592 -18.57 -6.24 -17.05
N THR A 593 -18.86 -7.47 -16.63
CA THR A 593 -20.10 -8.17 -17.01
C THR A 593 -21.25 -7.67 -16.15
N SER A 594 -22.37 -7.28 -16.77
CA SER A 594 -23.59 -6.93 -16.04
C SER A 594 -24.39 -8.19 -15.68
N GLY A 595 -24.95 -8.22 -14.47
CA GLY A 595 -25.95 -9.20 -14.05
C GLY A 595 -27.24 -9.15 -14.87
N PHE A 596 -27.44 -8.10 -15.67
CA PHE A 596 -28.57 -7.90 -16.57
C PHE A 596 -28.22 -8.21 -18.05
N GLY A 597 -27.09 -8.89 -18.29
CA GLY A 597 -26.62 -9.34 -19.59
C GLY A 597 -25.79 -8.28 -20.34
N GLY A 598 -24.75 -8.72 -21.05
CA GLY A 598 -23.83 -7.83 -21.78
C GLY A 598 -22.72 -7.22 -20.90
N LEU A 599 -21.93 -6.32 -21.50
CA LEU A 599 -20.79 -5.66 -20.85
C LEU A 599 -21.07 -4.18 -20.61
N VAL A 600 -20.63 -3.68 -19.46
CA VAL A 600 -20.40 -2.25 -19.23
C VAL A 600 -18.93 -2.00 -19.53
N GLU A 601 -18.64 -1.24 -20.58
CA GLU A 601 -17.30 -0.93 -21.07
C GLU A 601 -17.03 0.58 -20.97
N VAL A 602 -15.82 0.94 -20.59
CA VAL A 602 -15.29 2.30 -20.64
C VAL A 602 -13.97 2.30 -21.38
N LYS A 603 -13.77 3.33 -22.19
CA LYS A 603 -12.48 3.72 -22.71
C LYS A 603 -12.35 5.22 -22.62
N TRP A 604 -11.27 5.72 -22.06
CA TRP A 604 -10.96 7.14 -22.08
C TRP A 604 -9.51 7.38 -22.51
N GLN A 605 -9.28 8.48 -23.24
CA GLN A 605 -7.97 8.84 -23.78
C GLN A 605 -7.87 10.35 -24.05
N PHE A 606 -6.66 10.91 -23.98
CA PHE A 606 -6.43 12.30 -24.40
C PHE A 606 -6.13 12.40 -25.90
N GLY A 607 -7.03 13.01 -26.67
CA GLY A 607 -6.83 13.36 -28.07
C GLY A 607 -6.09 14.69 -28.22
N GLY A 608 -4.97 14.70 -28.96
CA GLY A 608 -4.23 15.92 -29.33
C GLY A 608 -3.77 16.81 -28.16
N GLY A 609 -3.63 16.25 -26.95
CA GLY A 609 -3.18 16.97 -25.75
C GLY A 609 -4.18 17.96 -25.12
N LYS A 610 -5.43 18.04 -25.62
CA LYS A 610 -6.41 19.06 -25.17
C LYS A 610 -7.84 18.57 -24.93
N VAL A 611 -8.23 17.37 -25.40
CA VAL A 611 -9.60 16.86 -25.24
C VAL A 611 -9.55 15.44 -24.67
N LEU A 612 -10.29 15.20 -23.59
CA LEU A 612 -10.56 13.86 -23.08
C LEU A 612 -11.73 13.27 -23.87
N ASP A 613 -11.45 12.22 -24.63
CA ASP A 613 -12.41 11.41 -25.38
C ASP A 613 -12.76 10.19 -24.57
N ILE A 614 -14.03 10.06 -24.20
CA ILE A 614 -14.56 8.98 -23.37
C ILE A 614 -15.65 8.26 -24.14
N GLU A 615 -15.50 6.96 -24.30
CA GLU A 615 -16.51 6.06 -24.84
C GLU A 615 -17.02 5.16 -23.73
N ILE A 616 -18.34 5.15 -23.52
CA ILE A 616 -19.02 4.26 -22.59
C ILE A 616 -20.02 3.42 -23.39
N LYS A 617 -19.97 2.10 -23.22
CA LYS A 617 -20.96 1.17 -23.78
C LYS A 617 -21.57 0.40 -22.63
N ALA A 618 -22.88 0.32 -22.59
CA ALA A 618 -23.59 -0.48 -21.59
C ALA A 618 -24.86 -1.07 -22.21
N PRO A 619 -25.39 -2.16 -21.62
CA PRO A 619 -26.68 -2.70 -22.01
C PRO A 619 -27.79 -1.67 -21.78
N ALA A 620 -28.77 -1.59 -22.69
CA ALA A 620 -29.88 -0.64 -22.58
C ALA A 620 -30.78 -0.89 -21.36
N THR A 621 -30.69 -2.08 -20.76
CA THR A 621 -31.37 -2.49 -19.52
C THR A 621 -30.70 -1.96 -18.25
N THR A 622 -29.53 -1.32 -18.37
CA THR A 622 -28.80 -0.72 -17.26
C THR A 622 -28.78 0.80 -17.41
N SER A 623 -28.57 1.51 -16.30
CA SER A 623 -28.38 2.96 -16.32
C SER A 623 -27.08 3.34 -15.61
N GLY A 624 -26.55 4.53 -15.89
CA GLY A 624 -25.35 4.92 -15.17
C GLY A 624 -25.07 6.40 -15.12
N ILE A 625 -24.19 6.75 -14.20
CA ILE A 625 -23.74 8.12 -13.97
C ILE A 625 -22.30 8.22 -14.45
N PHE A 626 -22.07 9.12 -15.41
CA PHE A 626 -20.71 9.61 -15.64
C PHE A 626 -20.41 10.74 -14.65
N GLU A 627 -19.30 10.61 -13.93
CA GLU A 627 -18.84 11.56 -12.92
C GLU A 627 -17.40 11.99 -13.20
N LEU A 628 -17.23 13.26 -13.53
CA LEU A 628 -15.93 13.93 -13.57
C LEU A 628 -16.18 15.39 -13.21
N GLY A 629 -16.31 15.68 -11.91
CA GLY A 629 -16.73 16.97 -11.32
C GLY A 629 -18.17 17.44 -11.63
N THR A 630 -18.83 16.87 -12.64
CA THR A 630 -20.26 17.01 -12.94
C THR A 630 -20.84 15.63 -13.16
N LYS A 631 -22.08 15.42 -12.72
CA LYS A 631 -22.80 14.15 -12.87
C LYS A 631 -23.69 14.22 -14.10
N LYS A 632 -23.57 13.23 -15.00
CA LYS A 632 -24.44 13.08 -16.16
C LYS A 632 -25.07 11.69 -16.15
N GLN A 633 -26.40 11.64 -16.21
CA GLN A 633 -27.16 10.39 -16.36
C GLN A 633 -27.02 9.87 -17.79
N LEU A 634 -26.80 8.56 -17.93
CA LEU A 634 -26.52 7.87 -19.19
C LEU A 634 -27.36 6.58 -19.30
N LEU A 635 -27.74 6.26 -20.53
CA LEU A 635 -28.46 5.03 -20.92
C LEU A 635 -27.86 4.47 -22.22
N GLY A 636 -27.43 3.21 -22.22
CA GLY A 636 -26.85 2.58 -23.42
C GLY A 636 -25.47 3.13 -23.82
N ARG A 637 -25.24 3.35 -25.12
CA ARG A 637 -23.94 3.81 -25.66
C ARG A 637 -23.83 5.33 -25.68
N HIS A 638 -22.74 5.85 -25.15
CA HIS A 638 -22.42 7.27 -25.11
C HIS A 638 -20.96 7.52 -25.51
N ARG A 639 -20.73 8.68 -26.15
CA ARG A 639 -19.38 9.22 -26.34
C ARG A 639 -19.37 10.65 -25.86
N ILE A 640 -18.41 10.98 -25.01
CA ILE A 640 -18.32 12.26 -24.32
C ILE A 640 -16.96 12.87 -24.68
N PHE A 641 -16.99 14.11 -25.17
CA PHE A 641 -15.78 14.91 -25.42
C PHE A 641 -15.73 16.03 -24.38
N LEU A 642 -14.68 16.04 -23.57
CA LEU A 642 -14.46 17.10 -22.58
C LEU A 642 -13.18 17.85 -22.93
N HIS A 643 -13.30 19.13 -23.23
CA HIS A 643 -12.14 20.01 -23.39
C HIS A 643 -11.42 20.16 -22.05
N ARG A 644 -10.08 20.22 -22.08
CA ARG A 644 -9.22 20.37 -20.89
C ARG A 644 -9.63 21.58 -20.02
N ASP A 645 -10.14 22.65 -20.62
CA ASP A 645 -10.64 23.84 -19.91
C ASP A 645 -11.90 23.56 -19.07
N PHE A 646 -12.71 22.57 -19.49
CA PHE A 646 -13.87 22.09 -18.73
C PHE A 646 -13.40 21.17 -17.59
N ILE A 647 -12.43 20.28 -17.84
CA ILE A 647 -11.84 19.39 -16.83
C ILE A 647 -11.14 20.19 -15.71
N MET A 648 -10.43 21.26 -16.04
CA MET A 648 -9.81 22.15 -15.04
C MET A 648 -10.85 22.97 -14.25
N LYS A 649 -12.00 23.32 -14.86
CA LYS A 649 -13.14 23.95 -14.17
C LYS A 649 -13.87 23.00 -13.21
N LEU A 650 -13.79 21.69 -13.45
CA LEU A 650 -14.44 20.65 -12.64
C LEU A 650 -13.69 20.37 -11.33
N TYR A 651 -12.37 20.63 -11.27
CA TYR A 651 -11.60 20.64 -10.03
C TYR A 651 -11.85 21.89 -9.17
N THR A 652 -12.26 23.00 -9.77
CA THR A 652 -12.62 24.24 -9.06
C THR A 652 -14.08 24.27 -8.57
N GLN A 653 -14.99 23.49 -9.16
CA GLN A 653 -16.42 23.49 -8.79
C GLN A 653 -16.78 22.62 -7.57
N ALA A 654 -15.99 21.58 -7.23
CA ALA A 654 -16.19 20.81 -6.00
C ALA A 654 -15.90 21.61 -4.71
N LEU A 655 -15.16 22.72 -4.82
CA LEU A 655 -14.88 23.66 -3.73
C LEU A 655 -16.03 24.66 -3.48
N VAL A 656 -16.98 24.80 -4.42
CA VAL A 656 -18.05 25.80 -4.35
C VAL A 656 -19.26 25.32 -3.51
N LEU A 657 -19.50 24.01 -3.41
CA LEU A 657 -20.67 23.49 -2.67
C LEU A 657 -20.49 23.41 -1.14
N LEU A 658 -19.26 23.40 -0.62
CA LEU A 658 -19.03 23.47 0.84
C LEU A 658 -19.07 24.91 1.39
N GLY A 659 -18.96 25.93 0.53
CA GLY A 659 -18.98 27.34 0.94
C GLY A 659 -20.37 27.89 1.30
N LEU A 660 -21.44 27.17 0.98
CA LEU A 660 -22.82 27.68 1.11
C LEU A 660 -23.44 27.52 2.51
N VAL A 661 -22.82 26.76 3.42
CA VAL A 661 -23.38 26.55 4.78
C VAL A 661 -22.61 27.35 5.86
N CYS A 662 -21.40 27.86 5.58
CA CYS A 662 -20.55 28.45 6.64
C CYS A 662 -20.33 29.97 6.59
N CYS A 663 -20.85 30.73 5.62
CA CYS A 663 -20.66 32.19 5.61
C CYS A 663 -21.90 32.96 5.12
N ALA A 664 -22.96 32.95 5.93
CA ALA A 664 -23.54 34.24 6.28
C ALA A 664 -22.51 34.93 7.17
N ILE A 665 -22.05 36.12 6.75
CA ILE A 665 -20.97 36.96 7.30
C ILE A 665 -19.69 36.91 6.42
N ALA A 666 -19.34 38.11 5.93
CA ALA A 666 -18.08 38.55 5.30
C ALA A 666 -17.88 38.35 3.78
N ALA A 667 -18.56 39.22 3.04
CA ALA A 667 -18.01 40.14 2.02
C ALA A 667 -16.91 39.67 1.03
N THR A 668 -17.32 39.58 -0.25
CA THR A 668 -16.64 40.01 -1.50
C THR A 668 -15.13 39.75 -1.66
N ALA A 669 -14.75 38.78 -2.50
CA ALA A 669 -13.49 38.82 -3.26
C ALA A 669 -13.53 37.97 -4.55
N SER A 670 -12.78 38.44 -5.54
CA SER A 670 -12.79 38.17 -6.99
C SER A 670 -12.17 36.83 -7.45
N GLN A 671 -12.61 36.33 -8.61
CA GLN A 671 -12.00 35.23 -9.41
C GLN A 671 -10.49 35.41 -9.66
N SER A 672 -9.72 34.31 -9.75
CA SER A 672 -8.33 34.28 -10.23
C SER A 672 -8.06 33.06 -11.13
N ASN A 673 -7.81 33.32 -12.42
CA ASN A 673 -7.19 32.39 -13.37
C ASN A 673 -5.66 32.55 -13.28
N SER A 674 -4.92 31.54 -12.82
CA SER A 674 -3.45 31.64 -12.74
C SER A 674 -2.78 31.04 -13.99
N VAL A 675 -2.63 31.86 -15.04
CA VAL A 675 -1.87 31.57 -16.26
C VAL A 675 -0.37 31.29 -15.98
N ASN A 676 0.11 31.59 -14.77
CA ASN A 676 1.53 31.60 -14.41
C ASN A 676 1.96 30.43 -13.49
N GLY A 677 1.06 29.47 -13.23
CA GLY A 677 1.39 28.20 -12.60
C GLY A 677 1.57 28.21 -11.07
N LEU A 678 1.06 29.24 -10.38
CA LEU A 678 0.99 29.31 -8.91
C LEU A 678 -0.41 29.74 -8.48
N ASP A 679 -1.11 28.89 -7.72
CA ASP A 679 -2.43 29.18 -7.17
C ASP A 679 -2.34 29.55 -5.68
N PHE A 680 -1.59 30.62 -5.40
CA PHE A 680 -1.43 31.20 -4.07
C PHE A 680 -1.93 32.65 -4.06
N VAL A 681 -2.75 33.00 -3.08
CA VAL A 681 -3.32 34.35 -2.94
C VAL A 681 -2.26 35.28 -2.37
N TYR A 682 -2.04 36.43 -3.04
CA TYR A 682 -1.07 37.42 -2.58
C TYR A 682 -1.78 38.45 -1.71
N PRO A 683 -1.12 39.00 -0.68
CA PRO A 683 -1.74 39.91 0.27
C PRO A 683 -2.16 41.26 -0.34
N TYR A 684 -1.61 41.62 -1.50
CA TYR A 684 -1.92 42.86 -2.21
C TYR A 684 -2.15 42.59 -3.71
N PRO A 685 -2.80 43.52 -4.44
CA PRO A 685 -3.03 43.39 -5.87
C PRO A 685 -1.73 43.14 -6.65
N VAL A 686 -1.74 42.09 -7.48
CA VAL A 686 -0.60 41.72 -8.31
C VAL A 686 -0.73 42.40 -9.68
N LYS A 687 0.29 43.15 -10.05
CA LYS A 687 0.47 43.78 -11.36
C LYS A 687 1.45 42.95 -12.21
N SER A 688 1.53 43.24 -13.50
CA SER A 688 2.41 42.54 -14.43
C SER A 688 3.22 43.50 -15.28
N TYR A 689 4.52 43.26 -15.37
CA TYR A 689 5.47 43.96 -16.23
C TYR A 689 5.96 43.02 -17.32
N ARG A 690 5.78 43.39 -18.59
CA ARG A 690 6.14 42.57 -19.76
C ARG A 690 7.35 43.15 -20.45
N PHE A 691 8.33 42.30 -20.75
CA PHE A 691 9.57 42.73 -21.39
C PHE A 691 10.18 41.58 -22.20
N THR A 692 11.25 41.85 -22.93
CA THR A 692 12.03 40.82 -23.63
C THR A 692 13.42 40.75 -23.04
N SER A 693 13.86 39.55 -22.65
CA SER A 693 15.24 39.27 -22.25
C SER A 693 15.69 37.96 -22.87
N GLN A 694 16.93 37.90 -23.34
CA GLN A 694 17.49 36.72 -24.03
C GLN A 694 16.60 36.21 -25.18
N ARG A 695 16.01 37.15 -25.95
CA ARG A 695 15.06 36.89 -27.05
C ARG A 695 13.75 36.20 -26.63
N LYS A 696 13.46 36.12 -25.33
CA LYS A 696 12.25 35.51 -24.77
C LYS A 696 11.34 36.59 -24.24
N LYS A 697 10.03 36.48 -24.54
CA LYS A 697 9.00 37.36 -23.98
C LYS A 697 8.68 36.89 -22.57
N LEU A 698 8.96 37.73 -21.59
CA LEU A 698 8.83 37.42 -20.17
C LEU A 698 7.83 38.37 -19.51
N THR A 699 7.22 37.90 -18.43
CA THR A 699 6.37 38.69 -17.55
C THR A 699 6.85 38.53 -16.13
N MET A 700 7.14 39.66 -15.47
CA MET A 700 7.33 39.73 -14.03
C MET A 700 6.04 40.15 -13.34
N SER A 701 5.62 39.38 -12.36
CA SER A 701 4.51 39.72 -11.46
C SER A 701 5.06 40.46 -10.25
N TYR A 702 4.34 41.48 -9.77
CA TYR A 702 4.79 42.28 -8.63
C TYR A 702 3.61 42.89 -7.85
N MET A 703 3.82 43.13 -6.56
CA MET A 703 2.95 43.99 -5.75
C MET A 703 3.55 45.39 -5.71
N ASP A 704 2.70 46.42 -5.72
CA ASP A 704 3.09 47.82 -5.63
C ASP A 704 2.08 48.55 -4.75
N VAL A 705 2.49 48.80 -3.51
CA VAL A 705 1.63 49.23 -2.40
C VAL A 705 1.99 50.66 -2.03
N SER A 706 1.00 51.55 -2.13
CA SER A 706 1.15 52.97 -1.80
C SER A 706 1.40 53.18 -0.30
N PRO A 707 2.20 54.20 0.08
CA PRO A 707 2.44 54.55 1.48
C PRO A 707 1.17 55.10 2.15
N LYS A 708 1.11 55.00 3.47
CA LYS A 708 0.18 55.82 4.27
C LYS A 708 0.81 57.18 4.59
N GLY A 709 0.03 58.24 4.42
CA GLY A 709 0.50 59.62 4.67
C GLY A 709 1.49 60.11 3.61
N THR A 710 2.39 61.01 4.01
CA THR A 710 3.43 61.56 3.11
C THR A 710 4.48 60.48 2.83
N SER A 711 4.78 60.24 1.55
CA SER A 711 5.78 59.26 1.17
C SER A 711 7.17 59.62 1.72
N LYS A 712 7.78 58.70 2.48
CA LYS A 712 9.17 58.79 2.94
C LYS A 712 10.19 58.27 1.93
N GLY A 713 9.72 57.57 0.89
CA GLY A 713 10.57 56.98 -0.15
C GLY A 713 10.00 55.67 -0.68
N ASN A 714 10.80 54.99 -1.51
CA ASN A 714 10.47 53.70 -2.12
C ASN A 714 11.34 52.59 -1.53
N ILE A 715 10.74 51.43 -1.24
CA ILE A 715 11.45 50.23 -0.81
C ILE A 715 11.08 49.07 -1.72
N VAL A 716 12.08 48.34 -2.22
CA VAL A 716 11.92 47.15 -3.05
C VAL A 716 12.27 45.91 -2.23
N LEU A 717 11.36 44.94 -2.14
CA LEU A 717 11.56 43.71 -1.36
C LEU A 717 11.75 42.51 -2.30
N LEU A 718 12.95 41.92 -2.29
CA LEU A 718 13.33 40.76 -3.10
C LEU A 718 13.22 39.47 -2.27
N HIS A 719 12.45 38.50 -2.76
CA HIS A 719 12.23 37.23 -2.06
C HIS A 719 13.43 36.26 -2.20
N GLY A 720 13.54 35.33 -1.26
CA GLY A 720 14.52 34.23 -1.31
C GLY A 720 14.13 33.11 -2.28
N LYS A 721 15.06 32.17 -2.55
CA LYS A 721 14.86 31.08 -3.53
C LYS A 721 13.61 30.24 -3.25
N ASN A 722 13.35 29.95 -1.98
CA ASN A 722 12.26 29.08 -1.54
C ASN A 722 10.98 29.84 -1.14
N PHE A 723 10.94 31.16 -1.37
CA PHE A 723 9.81 32.00 -1.03
C PHE A 723 9.32 32.82 -2.23
N CYS A 724 8.17 33.46 -2.08
CA CYS A 724 7.59 34.38 -3.05
C CYS A 724 7.44 35.78 -2.44
N GLY A 725 7.10 36.79 -3.24
CA GLY A 725 6.84 38.13 -2.72
C GLY A 725 5.81 38.18 -1.59
N ALA A 726 4.87 37.23 -1.54
CA ALA A 726 3.85 37.15 -0.50
C ALA A 726 4.38 36.92 0.93
N THR A 727 5.57 36.34 1.12
CA THR A 727 6.15 36.14 2.47
C THR A 727 6.50 37.45 3.15
N TRP A 728 6.62 38.54 2.41
CA TRP A 728 6.87 39.86 2.97
C TRP A 728 5.64 40.52 3.61
N ILE A 729 4.50 39.84 3.73
CA ILE A 729 3.22 40.42 4.18
C ILE A 729 3.33 41.30 5.43
N ALA A 730 4.01 40.83 6.48
CA ALA A 730 4.15 41.57 7.73
C ALA A 730 5.04 42.81 7.55
N THR A 731 6.15 42.68 6.82
CA THR A 731 7.07 43.77 6.50
C THR A 731 6.43 44.82 5.60
N ILE A 732 5.66 44.42 4.58
CA ILE A 732 4.94 45.36 3.71
C ILE A 732 4.00 46.21 4.56
N LYS A 733 3.23 45.59 5.47
CA LYS A 733 2.28 46.28 6.34
C LYS A 733 2.98 47.36 7.19
N VAL A 734 4.10 47.01 7.83
CA VAL A 734 4.83 47.92 8.72
C VAL A 734 5.47 49.08 7.93
N LEU A 735 6.12 48.80 6.80
CA LEU A 735 6.76 49.84 5.98
C LEU A 735 5.74 50.79 5.35
N VAL A 736 4.59 50.27 4.90
CA VAL A 736 3.50 51.09 4.36
C VAL A 736 2.90 51.99 5.45
N GLU A 737 2.72 51.46 6.66
CA GLU A 737 2.24 52.24 7.80
C GLU A 737 3.21 53.35 8.19
N ASP A 738 4.51 53.08 8.09
CA ASP A 738 5.56 54.07 8.33
C ASP A 738 5.76 55.07 7.16
N GLY A 739 5.00 54.92 6.06
CA GLY A 739 4.98 55.91 4.98
C GLY A 739 5.89 55.59 3.79
N TYR A 740 6.37 54.35 3.63
CA TYR A 740 7.11 53.93 2.45
C TYR A 740 6.21 53.33 1.36
N ARG A 741 6.50 53.64 0.10
CA ARG A 741 5.94 52.90 -1.05
C ARG A 741 6.70 51.58 -1.16
N VAL A 742 6.00 50.46 -1.21
CA VAL A 742 6.64 49.13 -1.21
C VAL A 742 6.37 48.40 -2.53
N VAL A 743 7.44 48.00 -3.21
CA VAL A 743 7.39 47.21 -4.45
C VAL A 743 7.98 45.83 -4.21
N VAL A 744 7.25 44.78 -4.55
CA VAL A 744 7.65 43.40 -4.27
C VAL A 744 7.55 42.57 -5.54
N PRO A 745 8.63 42.47 -6.34
CA PRO A 745 8.64 41.65 -7.54
C PRO A 745 8.90 40.17 -7.23
N ASP A 746 8.18 39.30 -7.93
CA ASP A 746 8.62 37.92 -8.12
C ASP A 746 9.65 37.88 -9.26
N GLN A 747 10.80 37.25 -9.02
CA GLN A 747 11.84 37.15 -10.05
C GLN A 747 11.44 36.21 -11.20
N VAL A 748 11.99 36.44 -12.40
CA VAL A 748 11.87 35.48 -13.51
C VAL A 748 12.34 34.10 -13.03
N GLY A 749 11.59 33.05 -13.35
CA GLY A 749 11.82 31.70 -12.85
C GLY A 749 11.04 31.35 -11.59
N PHE A 750 10.44 32.33 -10.89
CA PHE A 750 9.81 32.14 -9.59
C PHE A 750 8.32 32.49 -9.59
N CYS A 751 7.57 31.83 -8.70
CA CYS A 751 6.28 32.30 -8.18
C CYS A 751 5.26 32.74 -9.25
N LYS A 752 4.75 33.97 -9.26
CA LYS A 752 3.80 34.40 -10.30
C LYS A 752 4.46 34.94 -11.57
N SER A 753 5.79 34.97 -11.64
CA SER A 753 6.54 35.39 -12.82
C SER A 753 6.75 34.22 -13.80
N THR A 754 7.12 34.56 -15.04
CA THR A 754 7.36 33.58 -16.10
C THR A 754 8.42 32.56 -15.69
N LYS A 755 8.13 31.28 -15.95
CA LYS A 755 9.07 30.15 -15.78
C LYS A 755 9.56 29.69 -17.15
N PRO A 756 10.60 30.33 -17.71
CA PRO A 756 11.09 29.97 -19.03
C PRO A 756 11.63 28.52 -19.03
N SER A 757 11.49 27.81 -20.14
CA SER A 757 12.06 26.45 -20.31
C SER A 757 13.58 26.48 -20.51
N GLU A 758 14.09 27.57 -21.08
CA GLU A 758 15.52 27.82 -21.21
C GLU A 758 15.74 29.30 -20.94
N TYR A 759 16.61 29.63 -20.00
CA TYR A 759 17.02 30.99 -19.70
C TYR A 759 18.35 30.91 -18.95
N GLN A 760 19.34 31.69 -19.36
CA GLN A 760 20.59 31.76 -18.64
C GLN A 760 20.37 32.63 -17.39
N PHE A 761 20.33 32.01 -16.22
CA PHE A 761 20.17 32.73 -14.96
C PHE A 761 21.50 33.35 -14.54
N THR A 762 21.52 34.68 -14.43
CA THR A 762 22.61 35.43 -13.80
C THR A 762 22.02 36.48 -12.85
N LEU A 763 22.77 36.82 -11.80
CA LEU A 763 22.34 37.87 -10.87
C LEU A 763 22.20 39.20 -11.60
N GLU A 764 23.07 39.48 -12.59
CA GLU A 764 23.02 40.69 -13.41
C GLU A 764 21.75 40.75 -14.26
N ALA A 765 21.32 39.63 -14.84
CA ALA A 765 20.10 39.57 -15.63
C ALA A 765 18.85 39.78 -14.76
N LEU A 766 18.79 39.17 -13.58
CA LEU A 766 17.68 39.37 -12.63
C LEU A 766 17.65 40.81 -12.08
N ALA A 767 18.82 41.39 -11.78
CA ALA A 767 18.94 42.78 -11.34
C ALA A 767 18.51 43.76 -12.44
N THR A 768 18.94 43.53 -13.68
CA THR A 768 18.55 44.35 -14.85
C THR A 768 17.05 44.27 -15.12
N ASN A 769 16.44 43.08 -15.00
CA ASN A 769 15.00 42.92 -15.15
C ASN A 769 14.23 43.69 -14.06
N THR A 770 14.72 43.63 -12.82
CA THR A 770 14.17 44.41 -11.69
C THR A 770 14.32 45.90 -11.95
N ASN A 771 15.47 46.37 -12.43
CA ASN A 771 15.69 47.76 -12.76
C ASN A 771 14.70 48.27 -13.82
N GLY A 772 14.52 47.49 -14.89
CA GLY A 772 13.54 47.82 -15.94
C GLY A 772 12.11 47.94 -15.41
N LEU A 773 11.71 47.05 -14.48
CA LEU A 773 10.43 47.16 -13.79
C LEU A 773 10.32 48.47 -13.00
N LEU A 774 11.35 48.85 -12.24
CA LEU A 774 11.32 50.08 -11.42
C LEU A 774 11.21 51.34 -12.28
N HIS A 775 11.96 51.43 -13.37
CA HIS A 775 11.86 52.53 -14.33
C HIS A 775 10.46 52.62 -14.96
N GLU A 776 9.87 51.49 -15.35
CA GLU A 776 8.52 51.44 -15.93
C GLU A 776 7.46 52.03 -14.97
N ILE A 777 7.62 51.83 -13.65
CA ILE A 777 6.70 52.36 -12.63
C ILE A 777 7.15 53.69 -12.02
N GLY A 778 8.14 54.34 -12.65
CA GLY A 778 8.62 55.69 -12.31
C GLY A 778 9.49 55.77 -11.04
N ILE A 779 10.12 54.67 -10.63
CA ILE A 779 11.05 54.63 -9.50
C ILE A 779 12.48 54.66 -10.04
N THR A 780 13.17 55.77 -9.81
CA THR A 780 14.58 55.97 -10.21
C THR A 780 15.54 55.98 -9.01
N ASN A 781 15.01 55.86 -7.80
CA ASN A 781 15.78 55.77 -6.56
C ASN A 781 14.95 55.04 -5.48
N ALA A 782 15.52 54.00 -4.87
CA ALA A 782 14.84 53.19 -3.85
C ALA A 782 15.83 52.55 -2.86
N THR A 783 15.35 52.23 -1.66
CA THR A 783 16.02 51.26 -0.79
C THR A 783 15.77 49.87 -1.34
N ILE A 784 16.85 49.12 -1.59
CA ILE A 784 16.76 47.76 -2.12
C ILE A 784 17.00 46.79 -0.97
N MET A 785 16.03 45.91 -0.75
CA MET A 785 16.04 44.98 0.37
C MET A 785 15.79 43.57 -0.12
N GLY A 786 16.51 42.59 0.41
CA GLY A 786 16.32 41.21 -0.02
C GLY A 786 16.68 40.17 1.04
N HIS A 787 16.03 39.01 0.94
CA HIS A 787 16.23 37.87 1.82
C HIS A 787 16.92 36.71 1.10
N SER A 788 17.92 36.06 1.70
CA SER A 788 18.55 34.85 1.14
C SER A 788 19.14 35.11 -0.25
N MET A 789 18.76 34.35 -1.27
CA MET A 789 19.07 34.63 -2.68
C MET A 789 18.67 36.05 -3.09
N GLY A 790 17.54 36.56 -2.59
CA GLY A 790 17.10 37.94 -2.79
C GLY A 790 18.04 38.97 -2.17
N GLY A 791 18.70 38.64 -1.05
CA GLY A 791 19.73 39.49 -0.43
C GLY A 791 21.00 39.54 -1.26
N MET A 792 21.43 38.39 -1.81
CA MET A 792 22.51 38.32 -2.79
C MET A 792 22.20 39.14 -4.05
N LEU A 793 20.96 39.03 -4.55
CA LEU A 793 20.49 39.79 -5.69
C LEU A 793 20.40 41.30 -5.39
N ALA A 794 19.99 41.70 -4.18
CA ALA A 794 19.98 43.08 -3.73
C ALA A 794 21.41 43.67 -3.73
N GLY A 795 22.39 42.92 -3.23
CA GLY A 795 23.80 43.29 -3.29
C GLY A 795 24.28 43.48 -4.74
N ARG A 796 23.97 42.52 -5.64
CA ARG A 796 24.30 42.68 -7.07
C ARG A 796 23.62 43.89 -7.70
N TYR A 797 22.34 44.13 -7.41
CA TYR A 797 21.61 45.30 -7.91
C TYR A 797 22.29 46.60 -7.46
N ALA A 798 22.66 46.71 -6.18
CA ALA A 798 23.33 47.88 -5.62
C ALA A 798 24.71 48.14 -6.25
N LEU A 799 25.46 47.08 -6.57
CA LEU A 799 26.74 47.18 -7.28
C LEU A 799 26.58 47.67 -8.72
N MET A 800 25.51 47.25 -9.42
CA MET A 800 25.24 47.62 -10.81
C MET A 800 24.61 49.00 -10.96
N PHE A 801 23.72 49.37 -10.04
CA PHE A 801 22.92 50.60 -10.08
C PHE A 801 23.12 51.44 -8.81
N PRO A 802 24.36 51.86 -8.48
CA PRO A 802 24.67 52.53 -7.22
C PRO A 802 24.01 53.92 -7.10
N THR A 803 23.72 54.59 -8.21
CA THR A 803 23.04 55.90 -8.23
C THR A 803 21.52 55.79 -8.04
N GLU A 804 20.96 54.61 -8.30
CA GLU A 804 19.52 54.32 -8.20
C GLU A 804 19.19 53.57 -6.89
N THR A 805 20.22 53.16 -6.15
CA THR A 805 20.09 52.52 -4.84
C THR A 805 20.33 53.55 -3.74
N TYR A 806 19.27 53.92 -3.02
CA TYR A 806 19.36 54.85 -1.89
C TYR A 806 20.12 54.22 -0.70
N ARG A 807 19.67 53.03 -0.32
CA ARG A 807 20.17 52.21 0.79
C ARG A 807 20.02 50.74 0.44
N LEU A 808 20.85 49.89 1.04
CA LEU A 808 20.82 48.45 0.83
C LEU A 808 20.50 47.72 2.13
N VAL A 809 19.54 46.79 2.12
CA VAL A 809 19.25 45.91 3.26
C VAL A 809 19.37 44.46 2.83
N MET A 810 20.28 43.72 3.45
CA MET A 810 20.51 42.31 3.17
C MET A 810 20.13 41.50 4.41
N VAL A 811 19.10 40.66 4.28
CA VAL A 811 18.58 39.80 5.36
C VAL A 811 19.00 38.37 5.08
N ASP A 812 19.85 37.81 5.94
CA ASP A 812 20.50 36.52 5.75
C ASP A 812 20.89 36.25 4.29
N PRO A 813 21.66 37.16 3.65
CA PRO A 813 21.93 37.04 2.23
C PRO A 813 22.77 35.80 1.95
N LEU A 814 22.46 35.12 0.85
CA LEU A 814 23.43 34.21 0.25
C LEU A 814 24.63 35.03 -0.27
N GLY A 815 25.79 34.37 -0.42
CA GLY A 815 26.99 35.02 -0.98
C GLY A 815 27.86 35.76 0.04
N LEU A 816 27.71 35.48 1.35
CA LEU A 816 28.66 35.90 2.39
C LEU A 816 29.92 35.03 2.45
N GLU A 817 29.97 33.93 1.70
CA GLU A 817 31.13 33.05 1.55
C GLU A 817 31.18 32.50 0.12
N ASN A 818 32.36 32.00 -0.29
CA ASN A 818 32.54 31.32 -1.57
C ASN A 818 32.70 29.81 -1.32
N TRP A 819 31.61 29.06 -1.44
CA TRP A 819 31.58 27.61 -1.19
C TRP A 819 32.53 26.82 -2.10
N PHE A 820 32.69 27.24 -3.36
CA PHE A 820 33.64 26.61 -4.28
C PHE A 820 35.08 26.77 -3.79
N ALA A 821 35.44 27.97 -3.30
CA ALA A 821 36.77 28.23 -2.72
C ALA A 821 37.00 27.45 -1.40
N LEU A 822 35.93 27.09 -0.69
CA LEU A 822 35.98 26.25 0.52
C LEU A 822 36.02 24.74 0.22
N GLY A 823 35.98 24.34 -1.06
CA GLY A 823 36.15 22.95 -1.48
C GLY A 823 34.83 22.19 -1.73
N VAL A 824 33.70 22.89 -1.85
CA VAL A 824 32.45 22.26 -2.31
C VAL A 824 32.57 21.95 -3.81
N PRO A 825 32.37 20.70 -4.25
CA PRO A 825 32.50 20.35 -5.65
C PRO A 825 31.34 20.91 -6.46
N TYR A 826 31.61 21.21 -7.73
CA TYR A 826 30.59 21.66 -8.66
C TYR A 826 29.61 20.53 -8.99
N GLN A 827 28.32 20.83 -8.99
CA GLN A 827 27.25 19.92 -9.39
C GLN A 827 26.52 20.51 -10.60
N ILE A 828 26.41 19.73 -11.67
CA ILE A 828 25.70 20.15 -12.89
C ILE A 828 24.20 20.38 -12.62
N PRO A 829 23.55 21.31 -13.33
CA PRO A 829 22.13 21.59 -13.16
C PRO A 829 21.23 20.35 -13.29
N ASP A 830 21.53 19.41 -14.19
CA ASP A 830 20.77 18.18 -14.37
C ASP A 830 20.65 17.34 -13.09
N ALA A 831 21.71 17.25 -12.29
CA ALA A 831 21.68 16.51 -11.02
C ALA A 831 20.86 17.23 -9.96
N SER A 832 20.97 18.57 -9.91
CA SER A 832 20.14 19.39 -9.03
C SER A 832 18.67 19.31 -9.44
N TYR A 833 18.36 19.28 -10.74
CA TYR A 833 17.00 19.16 -11.26
C TYR A 833 16.31 17.86 -10.82
N LEU A 834 17.02 16.73 -10.79
CA LEU A 834 16.46 15.48 -10.26
C LEU A 834 16.11 15.59 -8.77
N THR A 835 16.90 16.35 -8.00
CA THR A 835 16.62 16.61 -6.58
C THR A 835 15.41 17.53 -6.42
N GLU A 836 15.32 18.57 -7.25
CA GLU A 836 14.21 19.53 -7.28
C GLU A 836 12.89 18.84 -7.68
N LEU A 837 12.91 17.89 -8.63
CA LEU A 837 11.74 17.08 -9.01
C LEU A 837 11.25 16.15 -7.89
N ALA A 838 12.14 15.72 -7.00
CA ALA A 838 11.81 14.87 -5.86
C ALA A 838 11.31 15.66 -4.63
N THR A 839 11.14 16.98 -4.77
CA THR A 839 10.71 17.85 -3.68
C THR A 839 9.30 17.48 -3.23
N THR A 840 9.16 17.25 -1.92
CA THR A 840 7.90 16.96 -1.23
C THR A 840 7.67 17.95 -0.10
N TYR A 841 6.44 18.03 0.41
CA TYR A 841 6.10 18.75 1.64
C TYR A 841 7.11 18.46 2.77
N THR A 842 7.37 17.18 3.05
CA THR A 842 8.28 16.75 4.12
C THR A 842 9.70 17.25 3.90
N SER A 843 10.21 17.17 2.67
CA SER A 843 11.56 17.66 2.35
C SER A 843 11.68 19.18 2.54
N ILE A 844 10.68 19.96 2.11
CA ILE A 844 10.65 21.42 2.28
C ILE A 844 10.57 21.77 3.76
N ARG A 845 9.62 21.15 4.48
CA ARG A 845 9.41 21.39 5.91
C ARG A 845 10.67 21.08 6.72
N ASN A 846 11.28 19.92 6.51
CA ASN A 846 12.49 19.52 7.25
C ASN A 846 13.66 20.47 6.96
N TYR A 847 13.83 20.88 5.71
CA TYR A 847 14.86 21.84 5.33
C TYR A 847 14.62 23.22 5.97
N GLN A 848 13.38 23.73 5.92
CA GLN A 848 13.01 25.00 6.55
C GLN A 848 13.14 24.93 8.08
N GLN A 849 12.69 23.85 8.73
CA GLN A 849 12.85 23.67 10.17
C GLN A 849 14.32 23.72 10.57
N ALA A 850 15.18 22.96 9.90
CA ALA A 850 16.60 22.87 10.25
C ALA A 850 17.40 24.15 9.95
N THR A 851 17.01 24.89 8.92
CA THR A 851 17.82 25.98 8.35
C THR A 851 17.19 27.37 8.58
N TYR A 852 15.89 27.51 8.25
CA TYR A 852 15.17 28.78 8.29
C TYR A 852 14.69 29.13 9.70
N TYR A 853 14.36 28.11 10.49
CA TYR A 853 13.76 28.30 11.79
C TYR A 853 14.58 27.67 12.92
N SER A 854 15.90 27.57 12.75
CA SER A 854 16.84 27.19 13.82
C SER A 854 16.46 25.93 14.63
N GLY A 855 15.84 24.95 13.97
CA GLY A 855 15.40 23.66 14.53
C GLY A 855 13.99 23.68 15.12
N THR A 856 13.37 24.85 15.27
CA THR A 856 12.01 25.02 15.79
C THR A 856 10.98 25.06 14.67
N TRP A 857 9.72 24.76 14.99
CA TRP A 857 8.62 24.82 14.03
C TRP A 857 7.38 25.37 14.70
N GLU A 858 6.74 26.34 14.05
CA GLU A 858 5.39 26.79 14.36
C GLU A 858 4.46 26.41 13.21
N ASP A 859 3.23 25.98 13.54
CA ASP A 859 2.23 25.59 12.53
C ASP A 859 1.92 26.75 11.54
N SER A 860 2.14 28.00 11.96
CA SER A 860 2.02 29.19 11.12
C SER A 860 2.97 29.17 9.91
N TYR A 861 4.08 28.44 9.98
CA TYR A 861 5.08 28.35 8.91
C TYR A 861 4.65 27.43 7.76
N ASP A 862 3.68 26.54 8.00
CA ASP A 862 3.20 25.60 6.98
C ASP A 862 2.63 26.30 5.75
N VAL A 863 2.08 27.51 5.90
CA VAL A 863 1.61 28.32 4.77
C VAL A 863 2.71 28.56 3.73
N TRP A 864 3.97 28.69 4.15
CA TRP A 864 5.10 28.91 3.25
C TRP A 864 5.62 27.61 2.64
N VAL A 865 5.46 26.49 3.34
CA VAL A 865 5.71 25.15 2.77
C VAL A 865 4.71 24.87 1.66
N TYR A 866 3.42 25.08 1.91
CA TYR A 866 2.36 24.88 0.92
C TYR A 866 2.48 25.86 -0.26
N MET A 867 2.85 27.12 0.00
CA MET A 867 3.13 28.07 -1.07
C MET A 867 4.18 27.53 -2.04
N LEU A 868 5.34 27.09 -1.52
CA LEU A 868 6.41 26.56 -2.37
C LEU A 868 6.00 25.25 -3.06
N LEU A 869 5.41 24.32 -2.32
CA LEU A 869 4.93 23.04 -2.84
C LEU A 869 3.94 23.22 -3.99
N SER A 870 3.01 24.17 -3.86
CA SER A 870 2.01 24.44 -4.89
C SER A 870 2.60 24.87 -6.24
N ILE A 871 3.83 25.40 -6.25
CA ILE A 871 4.54 25.72 -7.49
C ILE A 871 5.12 24.44 -8.13
N TYR A 872 5.72 23.56 -7.32
CA TYR A 872 6.24 22.26 -7.79
C TYR A 872 5.13 21.33 -8.29
N GLU A 873 3.96 21.34 -7.64
CA GLU A 873 2.80 20.54 -8.04
C GLU A 873 1.95 21.21 -9.13
N GLY A 874 2.18 22.50 -9.37
CA GLY A 874 1.46 23.31 -10.34
C GLY A 874 1.74 22.90 -11.80
N PRO A 875 0.97 23.43 -12.76
CA PRO A 875 1.09 23.07 -14.19
C PRO A 875 2.43 23.46 -14.84
N LEU A 876 3.24 24.27 -14.15
CA LEU A 876 4.60 24.64 -14.56
C LEU A 876 5.66 24.11 -13.59
N GLY A 877 5.34 23.08 -12.79
CA GLY A 877 6.23 22.50 -11.78
C GLY A 877 7.54 21.96 -12.36
N ASP A 878 7.49 21.34 -13.53
CA ASP A 878 8.68 20.88 -14.26
C ASP A 878 9.62 22.04 -14.64
N HIS A 879 9.06 23.10 -15.23
CA HIS A 879 9.81 24.31 -15.55
C HIS A 879 10.34 24.98 -14.28
N PHE A 880 9.58 24.94 -13.19
CA PHE A 880 10.01 25.48 -11.91
C PHE A 880 11.19 24.70 -11.34
N ALA A 881 11.12 23.37 -11.31
CA ALA A 881 12.22 22.51 -10.86
C ALA A 881 13.50 22.76 -11.68
N TRP A 882 13.38 22.89 -13.01
CA TRP A 882 14.52 23.25 -13.86
C TRP A 882 15.09 24.64 -13.52
N ASN A 883 14.22 25.64 -13.34
CA ASN A 883 14.65 26.98 -12.94
C ASN A 883 15.27 27.00 -11.54
N MET A 884 14.83 26.17 -10.60
CA MET A 884 15.43 26.02 -9.28
C MET A 884 16.83 25.40 -9.36
N ALA A 885 17.02 24.41 -10.24
CA ALA A 885 18.34 23.85 -10.51
C ALA A 885 19.28 24.87 -11.16
N ALA A 886 18.81 25.59 -12.18
CA ALA A 886 19.60 26.60 -12.89
C ALA A 886 19.92 27.81 -11.99
N THR A 887 19.05 28.18 -11.06
CA THR A 887 19.33 29.24 -10.08
C THR A 887 20.25 28.79 -8.95
N THR A 888 20.26 27.49 -8.61
CA THR A 888 21.27 26.91 -7.73
C THR A 888 22.66 27.02 -8.35
N ASP A 889 22.79 26.70 -9.63
CA ASP A 889 24.02 26.89 -10.41
C ASP A 889 24.46 28.35 -10.45
N MET A 890 23.54 29.27 -10.75
CA MET A 890 23.78 30.73 -10.71
C MET A 890 24.37 31.18 -9.37
N VAL A 891 23.72 30.84 -8.26
CA VAL A 891 24.15 31.26 -6.92
C VAL A 891 25.52 30.68 -6.57
N PHE A 892 25.77 29.43 -6.96
CA PHE A 892 27.03 28.74 -6.68
C PHE A 892 28.21 29.30 -7.50
N THR A 893 27.97 29.67 -8.76
CA THR A 893 29.02 30.07 -9.72
C THR A 893 29.29 31.57 -9.78
N GLN A 894 28.46 32.40 -9.15
CA GLN A 894 28.55 33.87 -9.20
C GLN A 894 28.71 34.49 -7.79
N PRO A 895 29.78 34.18 -7.05
CA PRO A 895 29.97 34.70 -5.70
C PRO A 895 30.17 36.23 -5.72
N ILE A 896 29.34 36.95 -4.96
CA ILE A 896 29.41 38.42 -4.88
C ILE A 896 30.35 38.93 -3.78
N ILE A 897 30.80 38.07 -2.86
CA ILE A 897 31.55 38.46 -1.65
C ILE A 897 32.74 39.37 -1.94
N TYR A 898 33.47 39.10 -3.04
CA TYR A 898 34.66 39.85 -3.42
C TYR A 898 34.36 41.27 -3.90
N GLU A 899 33.11 41.53 -4.28
CA GLU A 899 32.65 42.82 -4.81
C GLU A 899 31.89 43.64 -3.77
N LEU A 900 31.43 43.03 -2.67
CA LEU A 900 30.75 43.72 -1.57
C LEU A 900 31.53 44.94 -1.02
N PRO A 901 32.87 44.95 -0.93
CA PRO A 901 33.63 46.15 -0.53
C PRO A 901 33.45 47.36 -1.47
N ASN A 902 32.95 47.14 -2.69
CA ASN A 902 32.75 48.21 -3.68
C ASN A 902 31.40 48.91 -3.55
N LEU A 903 30.49 48.46 -2.67
CA LEU A 903 29.22 49.14 -2.38
C LEU A 903 29.45 50.60 -1.97
N LYS A 904 28.54 51.49 -2.40
CA LYS A 904 28.70 52.96 -2.29
C LYS A 904 27.65 53.64 -1.42
N MET A 905 26.62 52.92 -1.04
CA MET A 905 25.49 53.37 -0.25
C MET A 905 25.60 52.82 1.18
N GLU A 906 24.88 53.43 2.12
CA GLU A 906 24.71 52.85 3.45
C GLU A 906 23.99 51.50 3.33
N SER A 907 24.51 50.51 4.05
CA SER A 907 23.97 49.15 4.03
C SER A 907 23.66 48.63 5.43
N LEU A 908 22.60 47.83 5.54
CA LEU A 908 22.26 47.06 6.70
C LEU A 908 22.40 45.58 6.37
N LEU A 909 23.25 44.88 7.12
CA LEU A 909 23.33 43.43 7.12
C LEU A 909 22.59 42.91 8.35
N VAL A 910 21.54 42.12 8.12
CA VAL A 910 20.75 41.47 9.17
C VAL A 910 21.06 39.98 9.13
N VAL A 911 21.44 39.41 10.26
CA VAL A 911 21.88 38.01 10.36
C VAL A 911 21.20 37.28 11.52
N GLY A 912 20.58 36.12 11.23
CA GLY A 912 20.23 35.11 12.21
C GLY A 912 21.49 34.36 12.67
N GLY A 913 21.79 34.40 13.97
CA GLY A 913 23.01 33.80 14.53
C GLY A 913 23.03 32.26 14.48
N LYS A 914 21.90 31.60 14.21
CA LYS A 914 21.81 30.15 13.99
C LYS A 914 21.58 29.78 12.52
N ASP A 915 21.63 30.75 11.61
CA ASP A 915 21.57 30.46 10.19
C ASP A 915 22.78 29.61 9.78
N ASN A 916 22.48 28.46 9.19
CA ASN A 916 23.47 27.47 8.76
C ASN A 916 23.48 27.23 7.23
N THR A 917 22.87 28.16 6.49
CA THR A 917 22.61 28.02 5.06
C THR A 917 23.90 28.04 4.24
N ALA A 918 24.14 26.96 3.49
CA ALA A 918 25.22 26.92 2.52
C ALA A 918 24.81 26.11 1.30
N ILE A 919 24.93 26.73 0.11
CA ILE A 919 24.63 26.05 -1.15
C ILE A 919 25.70 24.98 -1.39
N GLY A 920 25.23 23.76 -1.65
CA GLY A 920 26.09 22.59 -1.86
C GLY A 920 26.54 21.85 -0.62
N LYS A 921 26.09 22.27 0.57
CA LYS A 921 26.33 21.53 1.83
C LYS A 921 25.88 20.07 1.76
N ALA A 922 24.81 19.77 1.03
CA ALA A 922 24.28 18.42 0.87
C ALA A 922 25.25 17.47 0.13
N TRP A 923 26.05 17.97 -0.81
CA TRP A 923 26.99 17.18 -1.62
C TRP A 923 28.46 17.53 -1.37
N ALA A 924 28.75 18.40 -0.40
CA ALA A 924 30.10 18.70 0.03
C ALA A 924 30.78 17.46 0.66
N PRO A 925 32.09 17.29 0.51
CA PRO A 925 32.85 16.28 1.25
C PRO A 925 32.66 16.43 2.76
N ASP A 926 32.72 15.34 3.53
CA ASP A 926 32.50 15.38 4.98
C ASP A 926 33.52 16.25 5.72
N ALA A 927 34.73 16.41 5.19
CA ALA A 927 35.73 17.33 5.72
C ALA A 927 35.39 18.82 5.47
N VAL A 928 34.57 19.11 4.45
CA VAL A 928 34.20 20.48 4.06
C VAL A 928 32.90 20.91 4.73
N LYS A 929 31.91 20.02 4.90
CA LYS A 929 30.60 20.34 5.52
C LYS A 929 30.67 21.17 6.82
N PRO A 930 31.59 20.89 7.77
CA PRO A 930 31.71 21.65 9.02
C PRO A 930 32.31 23.05 8.87
N LEU A 931 32.75 23.43 7.67
CA LEU A 931 33.33 24.75 7.39
C LEU A 931 32.30 25.74 6.80
N LEU A 932 31.10 25.27 6.45
CA LEU A 932 30.14 26.02 5.64
C LEU A 932 28.98 26.57 6.46
N GLY A 933 28.55 27.79 6.12
CA GLY A 933 27.32 28.40 6.64
C GLY A 933 27.43 28.77 8.12
N HIS A 934 28.47 29.51 8.50
CA HIS A 934 28.65 30.02 9.87
C HIS A 934 28.28 31.50 9.97
N TYR A 935 26.99 31.83 9.92
CA TYR A 935 26.52 33.22 9.83
C TYR A 935 26.89 34.07 11.06
N GLU A 936 27.05 33.45 12.23
CA GLU A 936 27.56 34.08 13.46
C GLU A 936 28.99 34.63 13.32
N ILE A 937 29.76 34.08 12.37
CA ILE A 937 31.11 34.51 12.01
C ILE A 937 31.06 35.38 10.74
N LEU A 938 30.37 34.90 9.70
CA LEU A 938 30.31 35.53 8.38
C LEU A 938 29.70 36.92 8.45
N GLY A 939 28.64 37.13 9.24
CA GLY A 939 28.02 38.44 9.41
C GLY A 939 29.00 39.51 9.89
N LYS A 940 29.81 39.19 10.90
CA LYS A 940 30.87 40.07 11.44
C LYS A 940 31.99 40.29 10.42
N GLN A 941 32.44 39.24 9.76
CA GLN A 941 33.55 39.34 8.81
C GLN A 941 33.19 40.15 7.57
N VAL A 942 31.99 39.95 7.02
CA VAL A 942 31.56 40.63 5.79
C VAL A 942 31.12 42.06 6.06
N SER A 943 30.39 42.33 7.16
CA SER A 943 30.03 43.72 7.50
C SER A 943 31.25 44.62 7.67
N ALA A 944 32.33 44.10 8.27
CA ALA A 944 33.60 44.83 8.42
C ALA A 944 34.28 45.15 7.08
N GLN A 945 33.96 44.43 6.01
CA GLN A 945 34.51 44.65 4.66
C GLN A 945 33.67 45.63 3.83
N ILE A 946 32.42 45.87 4.20
CA ILE A 946 31.50 46.75 3.47
C ILE A 946 31.57 48.17 4.07
N PRO A 947 31.98 49.19 3.30
CA PRO A 947 32.05 50.56 3.80
C PRO A 947 30.69 51.06 4.32
N GLY A 948 30.65 51.51 5.57
CA GLY A 948 29.43 52.07 6.17
C GLY A 948 28.34 51.04 6.46
N CYS A 949 28.66 49.74 6.51
CA CYS A 949 27.68 48.71 6.84
C CYS A 949 27.36 48.67 8.33
N THR A 950 26.06 48.69 8.64
CA THR A 950 25.54 48.37 9.97
C THR A 950 25.23 46.88 10.04
N LEU A 951 25.64 46.20 11.12
CA LEU A 951 25.29 44.80 11.37
C LEU A 951 24.23 44.71 12.48
N VAL A 952 23.16 43.96 12.23
CA VAL A 952 22.17 43.55 13.24
C VAL A 952 22.18 42.03 13.33
N GLU A 953 22.49 41.50 14.50
CA GLU A 953 22.49 40.06 14.76
C GLU A 953 21.31 39.68 15.64
N PHE A 954 20.65 38.57 15.28
CA PHE A 954 19.64 37.91 16.08
C PHE A 954 20.19 36.55 16.53
N PRO A 955 20.83 36.45 17.72
CA PRO A 955 21.64 35.29 18.10
C PRO A 955 20.93 33.94 18.04
N ASP A 956 19.61 33.93 18.25
CA ASP A 956 18.81 32.71 18.34
C ASP A 956 17.99 32.36 17.10
N LEU A 957 17.95 33.25 16.10
CA LEU A 957 17.14 33.08 14.91
C LEU A 957 17.92 32.37 13.79
N GLY A 958 17.20 31.63 12.96
CA GLY A 958 17.73 30.96 11.77
C GLY A 958 17.72 31.88 10.55
N HIS A 959 17.70 31.28 9.35
CA HIS A 959 17.77 31.98 8.06
C HIS A 959 16.54 32.86 7.72
N SER A 960 15.60 33.15 8.63
CA SER A 960 14.39 33.94 8.34
C SER A 960 13.90 34.79 9.53
N PRO A 961 14.72 35.72 10.08
CA PRO A 961 14.36 36.52 11.24
C PRO A 961 13.07 37.33 11.01
N GLN A 962 12.82 37.79 9.79
CA GLN A 962 11.61 38.53 9.41
C GLN A 962 10.31 37.71 9.49
N ILE A 963 10.40 36.38 9.54
CA ILE A 963 9.26 35.46 9.73
C ILE A 963 9.24 34.93 11.16
N GLN A 964 10.42 34.63 11.70
CA GLN A 964 10.59 33.93 12.97
C GLN A 964 10.36 34.84 14.19
N ASP A 965 10.81 36.10 14.12
CA ASP A 965 10.53 37.16 15.10
C ASP A 965 10.30 38.50 14.37
N PRO A 966 9.10 38.67 13.76
CA PRO A 966 8.82 39.83 12.93
C PRO A 966 8.90 41.14 13.71
N ASP A 967 8.52 41.16 14.99
CA ASP A 967 8.46 42.39 15.80
C ASP A 967 9.88 42.95 16.06
N SER A 968 10.80 42.10 16.51
CA SER A 968 12.19 42.51 16.74
C SER A 968 12.89 42.89 15.42
N PHE A 969 12.61 42.14 14.35
CA PHE A 969 13.11 42.44 13.02
C PHE A 969 12.62 43.79 12.49
N HIS A 970 11.32 44.07 12.59
CA HIS A 970 10.73 45.33 12.12
C HIS A 970 11.20 46.53 12.95
N ALA A 971 11.35 46.37 14.27
CA ALA A 971 11.91 47.42 15.11
C ALA A 971 13.35 47.77 14.70
N ALA A 972 14.20 46.77 14.46
CA ALA A 972 15.57 47.00 14.00
C ALA A 972 15.61 47.67 12.62
N LEU A 973 14.75 47.22 11.69
CA LEU A 973 14.65 47.79 10.35
C LEU A 973 14.21 49.26 10.39
N LEU A 974 13.13 49.58 11.11
CA LEU A 974 12.59 50.94 11.19
C LEU A 974 13.55 51.90 11.91
N ASN A 975 14.26 51.44 12.94
CA ASN A 975 15.26 52.26 13.64
C ASN A 975 16.44 52.64 12.75
N TRP A 976 16.75 51.82 11.74
CA TRP A 976 17.84 52.07 10.81
C TRP A 976 17.40 52.88 9.58
N LEU A 977 16.16 52.68 9.12
CA LEU A 977 15.57 53.49 8.06
C LEU A 977 15.48 54.97 8.48
N PRO A 978 15.56 55.92 7.54
CA PRO A 978 15.67 57.34 7.85
C PRO A 978 14.37 58.01 8.30
#